data_AF-A0A1I5C086-F1
#
_entry.id   AF-A0A1I5C086-F1
#
_cell.length_a   1.000
_cell.length_b   1.000
_cell.length_c   1.000
_cell.angle_alpha   90.00
_cell.angle_beta   90.00
_cell.angle_gamma   90.00
#
_symmetry.space_group_name_H-M   'P 1'
#
loop_
_entity.id
_entity.type
_entity.pdbx_description
1 polymer ?
#
loop_
_entity_poly.entity_id
_entity_poly.type
_entity_poly.pdbx_seq_one_letter_code
_entity_poly.pdbx_strand_id
1 'polypeptide(L)'
;MRGIGRAGAPEVGAAGAGNTEDVSGSSVEPRLLPGGRSQSFDAVIERMRSGPQDRTGALGNSTSDVAAPSRGEIKAATRKMGSLLEELEASRRAATHAQNLQEAQELIDQVVKAGSTVLEYYADLPANLARRILPDDRARRLRDDTLDAADECNAVATRIIYELEKKRKEATGWLPRIRGTGTPSQVAGAFASVSNHYTACMEWWGKKVLRSERMQSVCAATANLPSSTPEMRKAEEAALRLHTGWALNTKCMYLQSRIALAELLIDSRASTLDPDVRDALMDESGRVRLLGTFIGDVFPAFVSTAEAVLNSNGAPLDAEHRAVLEGVMERLSEFASGVSSMVATLRAVGTGADLPLQLLDEIVEGAWVTANEVMQLVAVQPKLAATIEPPAWAALPENTAMVAESSAARRKGKGRRAAAAGEGSSTARPPEPQVARLDAATARTGKVIVLSDLGTKKLATAEEARASASTSATQHLEMWQAPPSRKALAGLLERLDELLQFDLPAQQSAVSQARQMKPEDADHVLDLVIRRLQTQAAEIEACVAALEEPRRRGLLTPAQVPEVHDKILRLKAMWSEVQGQANSLKARKAAITSDCMKTYPFPSQKYLEQLHAAGELDSVGPAQALKGEPGKLFEIKLQPKALRTGAMPRPMWLHIHTEQPVYASQLATLGDREFAACHVKSNEQRGYNQHWQNARAAEGHENVVIHRGKLTPGFCRSLLSTAAGRAWQPLPDPEHVSAQMARLGI
;
A
#
# COMPACT_ATOMS: atom_id res chain seq x y z
N MET A 1 15.98 -29.48 -58.56
CA MET A 1 16.39 -30.44 -59.62
C MET A 1 15.91 -31.84 -59.24
N ARG A 2 15.88 -32.77 -60.21
CA ARG A 2 15.52 -34.22 -60.14
C ARG A 2 15.83 -34.88 -58.78
N GLY A 3 15.05 -35.82 -58.23
CA GLY A 3 13.88 -36.58 -58.74
C GLY A 3 14.04 -38.10 -58.48
N ILE A 4 12.99 -38.90 -58.74
CA ILE A 4 12.93 -40.39 -58.66
C ILE A 4 12.82 -40.94 -57.21
N GLY A 5 11.96 -41.92 -56.87
CA GLY A 5 10.90 -42.64 -57.61
C GLY A 5 9.96 -43.36 -56.60
N ARG A 6 8.65 -43.51 -56.86
CA ARG A 6 8.01 -44.60 -57.67
C ARG A 6 7.93 -45.94 -56.90
N ALA A 7 6.84 -46.72 -56.88
CA ALA A 7 5.39 -46.52 -57.07
C ALA A 7 4.69 -47.85 -56.66
N GLY A 8 3.38 -47.84 -56.38
CA GLY A 8 2.64 -49.08 -56.10
C GLY A 8 1.15 -48.85 -55.84
N ALA A 9 0.35 -48.94 -56.90
CA ALA A 9 -1.12 -48.98 -56.89
C ALA A 9 -1.55 -50.42 -57.37
N PRO A 10 -2.83 -50.77 -57.65
CA PRO A 10 -4.04 -49.95 -57.63
C PRO A 10 -5.37 -50.66 -57.20
N GLU A 11 -6.50 -49.98 -57.45
CA GLU A 11 -7.79 -50.47 -58.01
C GLU A 11 -8.96 -51.07 -57.17
N VAL A 12 -10.11 -50.38 -57.34
CA VAL A 12 -11.50 -50.89 -57.59
C VAL A 12 -12.28 -51.54 -56.42
N GLY A 13 -13.55 -51.16 -56.15
CA GLY A 13 -14.37 -50.09 -56.74
C GLY A 13 -15.88 -50.24 -56.45
N ALA A 14 -16.69 -49.30 -57.00
CA ALA A 14 -18.17 -49.23 -56.96
C ALA A 14 -18.83 -48.99 -55.57
N ALA A 15 -20.02 -48.37 -55.44
CA ALA A 15 -20.77 -47.41 -56.27
C ALA A 15 -21.97 -46.88 -55.43
N GLY A 16 -22.54 -45.73 -55.80
CA GLY A 16 -23.85 -45.27 -55.27
C GLY A 16 -23.80 -43.97 -54.45
N ALA A 17 -24.53 -42.95 -54.91
CA ALA A 17 -24.64 -41.65 -54.27
C ALA A 17 -25.86 -41.55 -53.35
N GLY A 18 -25.83 -40.62 -52.38
CA GLY A 18 -26.95 -40.33 -51.49
C GLY A 18 -26.57 -39.39 -50.35
N ASN A 19 -26.54 -38.09 -50.62
CA ASN A 19 -26.13 -37.05 -49.66
C ASN A 19 -27.07 -36.97 -48.43
N THR A 20 -26.50 -36.83 -47.24
CA THR A 20 -26.76 -35.67 -46.35
C THR A 20 -25.70 -35.60 -45.24
N GLU A 21 -25.44 -34.40 -44.72
CA GLU A 21 -24.35 -34.11 -43.80
C GLU A 21 -24.70 -34.48 -42.36
N ASP A 22 -23.86 -35.31 -41.72
CA ASP A 22 -23.80 -35.45 -40.26
C ASP A 22 -22.42 -35.99 -39.85
N VAL A 23 -21.66 -35.23 -39.06
CA VAL A 23 -20.39 -35.69 -38.45
C VAL A 23 -20.28 -35.22 -36.99
N SER A 24 -20.89 -36.00 -36.12
CA SER A 24 -20.38 -36.28 -34.77
C SER A 24 -20.27 -37.79 -34.64
N GLY A 25 -19.15 -38.41 -34.27
CA GLY A 25 -17.81 -37.90 -33.98
C GLY A 25 -16.93 -39.08 -33.49
N SER A 26 -15.73 -38.79 -32.96
CA SER A 26 -15.01 -39.54 -31.90
C SER A 26 -13.51 -39.73 -32.13
N SER A 27 -12.75 -39.48 -31.06
CA SER A 27 -11.46 -40.09 -30.69
C SER A 27 -10.25 -39.95 -31.63
N VAL A 28 -9.46 -38.89 -31.40
CA VAL A 28 -8.01 -39.04 -31.19
C VAL A 28 -7.59 -38.13 -30.01
N GLU A 29 -7.00 -38.70 -28.97
CA GLU A 29 -6.38 -37.95 -27.87
C GLU A 29 -5.17 -37.12 -28.36
N PRO A 30 -5.05 -35.83 -28.02
CA PRO A 30 -3.81 -35.10 -28.16
C PRO A 30 -2.86 -35.51 -27.03
N ARG A 31 -1.85 -36.32 -27.35
CA ARG A 31 -0.77 -36.68 -26.40
C ARG A 31 -0.08 -35.41 -25.86
N LEU A 32 0.13 -35.41 -24.55
CA LEU A 32 0.93 -34.40 -23.85
C LEU A 32 2.35 -34.32 -24.44
N LEU A 33 2.76 -33.11 -24.87
CA LEU A 33 4.15 -32.78 -25.19
C LEU A 33 4.79 -32.11 -23.95
N PRO A 34 5.86 -32.67 -23.36
CA PRO A 34 6.49 -32.12 -22.17
C PRO A 34 7.61 -31.13 -22.48
N GLY A 35 7.73 -30.10 -21.63
CA GLY A 35 8.97 -29.34 -21.42
C GLY A 35 9.22 -28.15 -22.35
N GLY A 36 9.26 -26.92 -21.79
CA GLY A 36 9.82 -25.77 -22.50
C GLY A 36 9.34 -24.36 -22.08
N ARG A 37 8.35 -24.19 -21.19
CA ARG A 37 7.71 -22.88 -20.95
C ARG A 37 7.62 -22.34 -19.52
N SER A 38 8.12 -23.04 -18.49
CA SER A 38 7.95 -22.60 -17.08
C SER A 38 9.17 -21.93 -16.44
N GLN A 39 10.39 -22.14 -16.95
CA GLN A 39 11.62 -21.70 -16.27
C GLN A 39 11.75 -20.17 -16.05
N SER A 40 11.10 -19.33 -16.86
CA SER A 40 11.12 -17.87 -16.67
C SER A 40 10.16 -17.41 -15.58
N PHE A 41 8.97 -18.03 -15.47
CA PHE A 41 8.00 -17.74 -14.41
C PHE A 41 8.51 -18.27 -13.07
N ASP A 42 9.01 -19.50 -13.05
CA ASP A 42 9.64 -20.09 -11.86
C ASP A 42 10.83 -19.23 -11.40
N ALA A 43 11.67 -18.71 -12.31
CA ALA A 43 12.78 -17.81 -11.93
C ALA A 43 12.34 -16.41 -11.45
N VAL A 44 11.15 -15.92 -11.84
CA VAL A 44 10.55 -14.70 -11.26
C VAL A 44 10.04 -15.01 -9.85
N ILE A 45 9.36 -16.14 -9.65
CA ILE A 45 8.86 -16.57 -8.35
C ILE A 45 10.02 -16.90 -7.40
N GLU A 46 11.05 -17.64 -7.81
CA GLU A 46 12.25 -17.94 -7.02
C GLU A 46 13.07 -16.68 -6.69
N ARG A 47 12.97 -15.58 -7.48
CA ARG A 47 13.65 -14.31 -7.14
C ARG A 47 12.78 -13.36 -6.32
N MET A 48 11.46 -13.43 -6.43
CA MET A 48 10.54 -12.87 -5.42
C MET A 48 10.71 -13.61 -4.09
N ARG A 49 11.01 -14.91 -4.15
CA ARG A 49 11.63 -15.72 -3.09
C ARG A 49 13.17 -15.58 -3.05
N SER A 50 13.73 -14.40 -3.24
CA SER A 50 15.14 -14.08 -2.92
C SER A 50 15.26 -12.56 -2.79
N GLY A 51 14.42 -12.00 -1.92
CA GLY A 51 14.21 -10.55 -1.84
C GLY A 51 15.50 -9.74 -1.61
N PRO A 52 15.51 -8.42 -1.90
CA PRO A 52 16.73 -7.63 -1.71
C PRO A 52 17.22 -7.72 -0.27
N GLN A 53 18.44 -8.24 -0.07
CA GLN A 53 19.05 -8.41 1.25
C GLN A 53 18.98 -7.11 2.05
N ASP A 54 18.21 -7.10 3.14
CA ASP A 54 18.00 -5.87 3.91
C ASP A 54 19.24 -5.52 4.76
N ARG A 55 20.17 -4.78 4.15
CA ARG A 55 21.43 -4.32 4.75
C ARG A 55 21.28 -3.01 5.54
N THR A 56 20.06 -2.63 5.95
CA THR A 56 19.86 -1.47 6.84
C THR A 56 20.31 -1.72 8.29
N GLY A 57 20.54 -2.99 8.69
CA GLY A 57 21.00 -3.38 10.03
C GLY A 57 22.48 -3.14 10.35
N ALA A 58 23.33 -2.79 9.37
CA ALA A 58 24.78 -2.61 9.57
C ALA A 58 25.19 -1.20 10.06
N LEU A 59 24.35 -0.55 10.88
CA LEU A 59 24.65 0.72 11.56
C LEU A 59 25.46 0.48 12.86
N GLY A 60 26.60 -0.19 12.72
CA GLY A 60 27.63 -0.31 13.74
C GLY A 60 28.98 0.06 13.13
N ASN A 61 29.70 0.99 13.75
CA ASN A 61 31.05 1.35 13.32
C ASN A 61 31.96 0.11 13.38
N SER A 62 32.24 -0.51 12.24
CA SER A 62 33.22 -1.60 12.13
C SER A 62 34.65 -1.07 12.17
N THR A 63 35.00 -0.43 13.28
CA THR A 63 36.38 -0.30 13.76
C THR A 63 36.71 -1.52 14.60
N SER A 64 36.92 -2.65 13.95
CA SER A 64 37.56 -3.83 14.52
C SER A 64 38.54 -4.42 13.51
N ASP A 65 39.70 -4.86 13.98
CA ASP A 65 40.76 -5.41 13.13
C ASP A 65 40.29 -6.70 12.43
N VAL A 66 39.84 -6.56 11.19
CA VAL A 66 39.61 -7.70 10.30
C VAL A 66 40.98 -8.16 9.79
N ALA A 67 41.34 -9.41 10.08
CA ALA A 67 42.58 -10.03 9.62
C ALA A 67 42.76 -9.83 8.10
N ALA A 68 43.96 -9.44 7.68
CA ALA A 68 44.23 -9.13 6.28
C ALA A 68 43.94 -10.35 5.38
N PRO A 69 43.16 -10.19 4.29
CA PRO A 69 42.72 -11.31 3.47
C PRO A 69 43.92 -12.06 2.88
N SER A 70 43.86 -13.38 2.95
CA SER A 70 44.94 -14.26 2.51
C SER A 70 45.18 -14.15 1.01
N ARG A 71 46.41 -14.47 0.57
CA ARG A 71 46.76 -14.51 -0.85
C ARG A 71 45.88 -15.49 -1.66
N GLY A 72 45.34 -16.52 -1.00
CA GLY A 72 44.40 -17.47 -1.59
C GLY A 72 43.04 -16.84 -1.88
N GLU A 73 42.44 -16.17 -0.88
CA GLU A 73 41.15 -15.47 -1.01
C GLU A 73 41.22 -14.36 -2.07
N ILE A 74 42.30 -13.57 -2.09
CA ILE A 74 42.50 -12.54 -3.11
C ILE A 74 42.50 -13.17 -4.52
N LYS A 75 43.27 -14.26 -4.73
CA LYS A 75 43.33 -14.95 -6.04
C LYS A 75 42.03 -15.67 -6.41
N ALA A 76 41.22 -16.08 -5.44
CA ALA A 76 39.87 -16.61 -5.68
C ALA A 76 38.92 -15.48 -6.12
N ALA A 77 38.90 -14.37 -5.37
CA ALA A 77 38.02 -13.25 -5.63
C ALA A 77 38.30 -12.56 -6.97
N THR A 78 39.58 -12.35 -7.33
CA THR A 78 39.94 -11.82 -8.65
C THR A 78 39.49 -12.74 -9.79
N ARG A 79 39.60 -14.06 -9.64
CA ARG A 79 39.15 -15.02 -10.67
C ARG A 79 37.62 -15.01 -10.83
N LYS A 80 36.87 -14.98 -9.72
CA LYS A 80 35.40 -14.88 -9.77
C LYS A 80 34.94 -13.57 -10.41
N MET A 81 35.57 -12.43 -10.06
CA MET A 81 35.25 -11.14 -10.68
C MET A 81 35.55 -11.14 -12.20
N GLY A 82 36.67 -11.75 -12.61
CA GLY A 82 36.99 -11.93 -14.03
C GLY A 82 35.91 -12.69 -14.80
N SER A 83 35.49 -13.85 -14.28
CA SER A 83 34.41 -14.66 -14.89
C SER A 83 33.12 -13.87 -15.07
N LEU A 84 32.69 -13.12 -14.04
CA LEU A 84 31.46 -12.34 -14.10
C LEU A 84 31.53 -11.18 -15.11
N LEU A 85 32.71 -10.58 -15.29
CA LEU A 85 32.93 -9.55 -16.32
C LEU A 85 32.94 -10.16 -17.73
N GLU A 86 33.52 -11.34 -17.92
CA GLU A 86 33.47 -12.09 -19.19
C GLU A 86 32.03 -12.48 -19.57
N GLU A 87 31.22 -12.92 -18.60
CA GLU A 87 29.78 -13.21 -18.75
C GLU A 87 28.96 -11.97 -19.11
N LEU A 88 29.24 -10.82 -18.49
CA LEU A 88 28.65 -9.53 -18.85
C LEU A 88 28.98 -9.12 -20.28
N GLU A 89 30.25 -9.21 -20.68
CA GLU A 89 30.64 -8.90 -22.06
C GLU A 89 30.00 -9.86 -23.08
N ALA A 90 29.91 -11.15 -22.75
CA ALA A 90 29.23 -12.13 -23.60
C ALA A 90 27.74 -11.77 -23.76
N SER A 91 27.08 -11.35 -22.68
CA SER A 91 25.69 -10.87 -22.70
C SER A 91 25.54 -9.61 -23.55
N ARG A 92 26.45 -8.63 -23.42
CA ARG A 92 26.47 -7.41 -24.25
C ARG A 92 26.62 -7.74 -25.74
N ARG A 93 27.54 -8.66 -26.08
CA ARG A 93 27.71 -9.16 -27.46
C ARG A 93 26.49 -9.91 -27.98
N ALA A 94 25.75 -10.62 -27.15
CA ALA A 94 24.52 -11.29 -27.56
C ALA A 94 23.42 -10.27 -27.89
N ALA A 95 23.21 -9.26 -27.03
CA ALA A 95 22.16 -8.25 -27.20
C ALA A 95 22.24 -7.48 -28.54
N THR A 96 23.43 -7.23 -29.09
CA THR A 96 23.58 -6.54 -30.39
C THR A 96 23.11 -7.37 -31.59
N HIS A 97 22.78 -8.66 -31.42
CA HIS A 97 22.38 -9.58 -32.49
C HIS A 97 20.88 -9.95 -32.46
N ALA A 98 20.07 -9.28 -31.62
CA ALA A 98 18.64 -9.55 -31.52
C ALA A 98 17.89 -9.31 -32.85
N GLN A 99 17.00 -10.23 -33.21
CA GLN A 99 16.27 -10.21 -34.50
C GLN A 99 14.88 -9.59 -34.38
N ASN A 100 14.31 -9.53 -33.17
CA ASN A 100 12.97 -9.02 -32.90
C ASN A 100 12.87 -8.37 -31.51
N LEU A 101 11.76 -7.67 -31.22
CA LEU A 101 11.60 -6.90 -29.98
C LEU A 101 11.57 -7.77 -28.71
N GLN A 102 10.97 -8.96 -28.76
CA GLN A 102 10.90 -9.87 -27.62
C GLN A 102 12.29 -10.44 -27.28
N GLU A 103 13.02 -10.88 -28.30
CA GLU A 103 14.42 -11.34 -28.16
C GLU A 103 15.34 -10.20 -27.69
N ALA A 104 15.17 -8.99 -28.22
CA ALA A 104 15.92 -7.81 -27.78
C ALA A 104 15.66 -7.50 -26.30
N GLN A 105 14.40 -7.55 -25.85
CA GLN A 105 14.06 -7.42 -24.43
C GLN A 105 14.80 -8.49 -23.60
N GLU A 106 14.71 -9.76 -23.98
CA GLU A 106 15.28 -10.86 -23.19
C GLU A 106 16.81 -10.82 -23.12
N LEU A 107 17.48 -10.49 -24.23
CA LEU A 107 18.95 -10.39 -24.26
C LEU A 107 19.46 -9.17 -23.48
N ILE A 108 18.79 -8.02 -23.57
CA ILE A 108 19.17 -6.84 -22.76
C ILE A 108 18.84 -7.10 -21.26
N ASP A 109 17.73 -7.77 -20.93
CA ASP A 109 17.44 -8.19 -19.54
C ASP A 109 18.55 -9.13 -18.98
N GLN A 110 19.27 -9.91 -19.82
CA GLN A 110 20.49 -10.63 -19.39
C GLN A 110 21.70 -9.72 -19.18
N VAL A 111 21.90 -8.68 -20.01
CA VAL A 111 22.95 -7.66 -19.76
C VAL A 111 22.74 -7.01 -18.39
N VAL A 112 21.50 -6.63 -18.08
CA VAL A 112 21.14 -6.04 -16.78
C VAL A 112 21.36 -7.05 -15.63
N LYS A 113 21.04 -8.33 -15.84
CA LYS A 113 21.29 -9.40 -14.86
C LYS A 113 22.79 -9.58 -14.57
N ALA A 114 23.61 -9.65 -15.62
CA ALA A 114 25.06 -9.82 -15.46
C ALA A 114 25.70 -8.60 -14.80
N GLY A 115 25.29 -7.38 -15.20
CA GLY A 115 25.73 -6.13 -14.58
C GLY A 115 25.39 -6.05 -13.09
N SER A 116 24.15 -6.43 -12.71
CA SER A 116 23.76 -6.51 -11.30
C SER A 116 24.57 -7.57 -10.54
N THR A 117 24.79 -8.75 -11.14
CA THR A 117 25.54 -9.85 -10.49
C THR A 117 27.01 -9.46 -10.22
N VAL A 118 27.65 -8.71 -11.12
CA VAL A 118 29.02 -8.17 -10.89
C VAL A 118 29.03 -7.20 -9.72
N LEU A 119 28.05 -6.29 -9.62
CA LEU A 119 27.98 -5.27 -8.57
C LEU A 119 27.50 -5.81 -7.22
N GLU A 120 26.60 -6.79 -7.21
CA GLU A 120 26.23 -7.59 -6.05
C GLU A 120 27.49 -8.29 -5.49
N TYR A 121 28.24 -9.00 -6.34
CA TYR A 121 29.48 -9.65 -5.93
C TYR A 121 30.56 -8.65 -5.47
N TYR A 122 30.61 -7.45 -6.06
CA TYR A 122 31.49 -6.37 -5.60
C TYR A 122 31.12 -5.91 -4.18
N ALA A 123 29.83 -5.70 -3.90
CA ALA A 123 29.31 -5.27 -2.60
C ALA A 123 29.37 -6.34 -1.51
N ASP A 124 29.55 -7.62 -1.88
CA ASP A 124 29.79 -8.73 -0.95
C ASP A 124 31.24 -8.83 -0.46
N LEU A 125 32.19 -8.21 -1.18
CA LEU A 125 33.61 -8.28 -0.84
C LEU A 125 33.97 -7.27 0.27
N PRO A 126 34.91 -7.59 1.18
CA PRO A 126 35.46 -6.62 2.12
C PRO A 126 35.97 -5.38 1.36
N ALA A 127 35.62 -4.17 1.80
CA ALA A 127 35.77 -2.95 1.00
C ALA A 127 37.21 -2.66 0.51
N ASN A 128 38.24 -3.16 1.21
CA ASN A 128 39.64 -3.06 0.79
C ASN A 128 40.02 -4.07 -0.31
N LEU A 129 39.37 -5.25 -0.30
CA LEU A 129 39.52 -6.27 -1.33
C LEU A 129 38.72 -5.91 -2.59
N ALA A 130 37.48 -5.42 -2.41
CA ALA A 130 36.61 -4.94 -3.47
C ALA A 130 37.36 -3.88 -4.33
N ARG A 131 37.81 -2.79 -3.69
CA ARG A 131 38.60 -1.70 -4.31
C ARG A 131 39.87 -2.16 -5.02
N ARG A 132 40.52 -3.23 -4.53
CA ARG A 132 41.75 -3.77 -5.13
C ARG A 132 41.48 -4.57 -6.41
N ILE A 133 40.27 -5.13 -6.57
CA ILE A 133 39.89 -5.95 -7.72
C ILE A 133 39.15 -5.10 -8.76
N LEU A 134 38.21 -4.26 -8.32
CA LEU A 134 37.45 -3.34 -9.16
C LEU A 134 37.47 -1.95 -8.51
N PRO A 135 38.22 -0.98 -9.05
CA PRO A 135 38.23 0.39 -8.54
C PRO A 135 36.83 1.05 -8.49
N ASP A 136 36.59 1.89 -7.48
CA ASP A 136 35.29 2.52 -7.23
C ASP A 136 34.75 3.33 -8.43
N ASP A 137 35.62 3.91 -9.24
CA ASP A 137 35.24 4.64 -10.45
C ASP A 137 34.78 3.70 -11.58
N ARG A 138 35.34 2.48 -11.65
CA ARG A 138 34.84 1.43 -12.55
C ARG A 138 33.53 0.83 -12.03
N ALA A 139 33.36 0.67 -10.72
CA ALA A 139 32.10 0.20 -10.13
C ALA A 139 30.95 1.20 -10.43
N ARG A 140 31.21 2.51 -10.32
CA ARG A 140 30.24 3.56 -10.73
C ARG A 140 29.90 3.51 -12.21
N ARG A 141 30.90 3.49 -13.11
CA ARG A 141 30.64 3.37 -14.55
C ARG A 141 29.87 2.10 -14.91
N LEU A 142 30.16 0.99 -14.24
CA LEU A 142 29.41 -0.26 -14.43
C LEU A 142 27.95 -0.16 -13.96
N ARG A 143 27.67 0.57 -12.86
CA ARG A 143 26.28 0.88 -12.48
C ARG A 143 25.61 1.66 -13.61
N ASP A 144 26.23 2.75 -14.05
CA ASP A 144 25.67 3.66 -15.04
C ASP A 144 25.40 2.93 -16.37
N ASP A 145 26.36 2.16 -16.90
CA ASP A 145 26.19 1.25 -18.05
C ASP A 145 25.00 0.27 -17.87
N THR A 146 24.78 -0.22 -16.65
CA THR A 146 23.73 -1.21 -16.34
C THR A 146 22.35 -0.56 -16.24
N LEU A 147 22.29 0.69 -15.77
CA LEU A 147 21.07 1.50 -15.77
C LEU A 147 20.69 1.92 -17.20
N ASP A 148 21.65 2.39 -18.00
CA ASP A 148 21.44 2.75 -19.41
C ASP A 148 20.88 1.56 -20.22
N ALA A 149 21.47 0.36 -20.07
CA ALA A 149 20.96 -0.87 -20.69
C ALA A 149 19.55 -1.23 -20.19
N ALA A 150 19.25 -1.01 -18.89
CA ALA A 150 17.92 -1.25 -18.36
C ALA A 150 16.87 -0.25 -18.89
N ASP A 151 17.25 0.99 -19.16
CA ASP A 151 16.38 1.99 -19.75
C ASP A 151 16.17 1.82 -21.26
N GLU A 152 17.18 1.35 -22.00
CA GLU A 152 16.98 0.84 -23.36
C GLU A 152 15.97 -0.32 -23.35
N CYS A 153 16.11 -1.26 -22.41
CA CYS A 153 15.18 -2.37 -22.26
C CYS A 153 13.78 -1.91 -21.83
N ASN A 154 13.66 -0.84 -21.03
CA ASN A 154 12.38 -0.20 -20.71
C ASN A 154 11.72 0.38 -21.98
N ALA A 155 12.49 1.02 -22.87
CA ALA A 155 11.97 1.56 -24.12
C ALA A 155 11.48 0.46 -25.09
N VAL A 156 12.24 -0.64 -25.22
CA VAL A 156 11.83 -1.83 -26.00
C VAL A 156 10.58 -2.48 -25.42
N ALA A 157 10.60 -2.78 -24.12
CA ALA A 157 9.50 -3.42 -23.41
C ALA A 157 8.21 -2.59 -23.45
N THR A 158 8.31 -1.25 -23.42
CA THR A 158 7.17 -0.33 -23.50
C THR A 158 6.38 -0.52 -24.79
N ARG A 159 7.02 -0.80 -25.93
CA ARG A 159 6.33 -1.09 -27.20
C ARG A 159 5.53 -2.38 -27.15
N ILE A 160 6.03 -3.38 -26.43
CA ILE A 160 5.40 -4.70 -26.28
C ILE A 160 4.13 -4.59 -25.41
N ILE A 161 4.20 -3.90 -24.27
CA ILE A 161 3.04 -3.78 -23.36
C ILE A 161 1.89 -2.97 -23.94
N TYR A 162 2.14 -1.94 -24.75
CA TYR A 162 1.05 -1.17 -25.37
C TYR A 162 0.12 -2.07 -26.21
N GLU A 163 0.69 -2.99 -26.99
CA GLU A 163 -0.09 -3.95 -27.79
C GLU A 163 -0.78 -5.02 -26.94
N LEU A 164 -0.13 -5.50 -25.87
CA LEU A 164 -0.74 -6.45 -24.92
C LEU A 164 -1.90 -5.81 -24.16
N GLU A 165 -1.73 -4.61 -23.61
CA GLU A 165 -2.77 -3.85 -22.93
C GLU A 165 -3.94 -3.49 -23.83
N LYS A 166 -3.66 -3.10 -25.09
CA LYS A 166 -4.70 -2.82 -26.08
C LYS A 166 -5.59 -4.05 -26.28
N LYS A 167 -4.99 -5.21 -26.58
CA LYS A 167 -5.71 -6.48 -26.74
C LYS A 167 -6.46 -6.89 -25.48
N ARG A 168 -5.85 -6.71 -24.29
CA ARG A 168 -6.52 -6.95 -22.99
C ARG A 168 -7.74 -6.06 -22.81
N LYS A 169 -7.63 -4.75 -23.07
CA LYS A 169 -8.73 -3.77 -22.94
C LYS A 169 -9.85 -4.07 -23.93
N GLU A 170 -9.51 -4.36 -25.19
CA GLU A 170 -10.46 -4.79 -26.21
C GLU A 170 -11.22 -6.05 -25.77
N ALA A 171 -10.51 -7.14 -25.43
CA ALA A 171 -11.12 -8.40 -25.00
C ALA A 171 -12.00 -8.23 -23.74
N THR A 172 -11.54 -7.46 -22.76
CA THR A 172 -12.30 -7.17 -21.53
C THR A 172 -13.58 -6.38 -21.85
N GLY A 173 -13.52 -5.42 -22.78
CA GLY A 173 -14.69 -4.62 -23.19
C GLY A 173 -15.78 -5.42 -23.92
N TRP A 174 -15.42 -6.51 -24.60
CA TRP A 174 -16.39 -7.42 -25.24
C TRP A 174 -17.07 -8.39 -24.26
N LEU A 175 -16.45 -8.68 -23.11
CA LEU A 175 -16.90 -9.71 -22.17
C LEU A 175 -18.34 -9.50 -21.65
N PRO A 176 -18.78 -8.28 -21.24
CA PRO A 176 -20.17 -8.08 -20.77
C PRO A 176 -21.22 -8.37 -21.86
N ARG A 177 -20.91 -8.03 -23.12
CA ARG A 177 -21.80 -8.30 -24.26
C ARG A 177 -21.94 -9.81 -24.50
N ILE A 178 -20.82 -10.54 -24.48
CA ILE A 178 -20.84 -12.00 -24.63
C ILE A 178 -21.54 -12.66 -23.45
N ARG A 179 -21.35 -12.17 -22.21
CA ARG A 179 -22.05 -12.66 -21.01
C ARG A 179 -23.57 -12.50 -21.12
N GLY A 180 -24.05 -11.43 -21.76
CA GLY A 180 -25.49 -11.15 -21.92
C GLY A 180 -26.18 -11.88 -23.08
N THR A 181 -25.45 -12.33 -24.12
CA THR A 181 -26.07 -12.91 -25.33
C THR A 181 -25.47 -14.25 -25.80
N GLY A 182 -24.41 -14.73 -25.17
CA GLY A 182 -23.69 -15.95 -25.58
C GLY A 182 -24.19 -17.23 -24.89
N THR A 183 -23.93 -18.37 -25.50
CA THR A 183 -24.12 -19.68 -24.86
C THR A 183 -23.09 -19.90 -23.73
N PRO A 184 -23.33 -20.80 -22.76
CA PRO A 184 -22.39 -21.05 -21.66
C PRO A 184 -20.96 -21.39 -22.11
N SER A 185 -20.80 -22.11 -23.23
CA SER A 185 -19.48 -22.41 -23.81
C SER A 185 -18.81 -21.19 -24.45
N GLN A 186 -19.57 -20.31 -25.10
CA GLN A 186 -19.05 -19.04 -25.63
C GLN A 186 -18.64 -18.08 -24.51
N VAL A 187 -19.42 -18.03 -23.42
CA VAL A 187 -19.08 -17.24 -22.22
C VAL A 187 -17.81 -17.78 -21.56
N ALA A 188 -17.70 -19.09 -21.33
CA ALA A 188 -16.49 -19.71 -20.79
C ALA A 188 -15.25 -19.48 -21.68
N GLY A 189 -15.41 -19.61 -23.01
CA GLY A 189 -14.35 -19.31 -23.98
C GLY A 189 -13.92 -17.84 -23.98
N ALA A 190 -14.86 -16.91 -23.79
CA ALA A 190 -14.54 -15.49 -23.64
C ALA A 190 -13.76 -15.19 -22.35
N PHE A 191 -14.18 -15.75 -21.21
CA PHE A 191 -13.40 -15.64 -19.95
C PHE A 191 -11.99 -16.22 -20.10
N ALA A 192 -11.83 -17.39 -20.73
CA ALA A 192 -10.52 -17.97 -20.99
C ALA A 192 -9.64 -17.09 -21.91
N SER A 193 -10.23 -16.50 -22.95
CA SER A 193 -9.54 -15.56 -23.85
C SER A 193 -9.07 -14.30 -23.12
N VAL A 194 -9.94 -13.67 -22.34
CA VAL A 194 -9.59 -12.49 -21.52
C VAL A 194 -8.51 -12.86 -20.49
N SER A 195 -8.63 -14.01 -19.83
CA SER A 195 -7.63 -14.53 -18.88
C SER A 195 -6.24 -14.65 -19.52
N ASN A 196 -6.15 -15.23 -20.73
CA ASN A 196 -4.88 -15.32 -21.46
C ASN A 196 -4.24 -13.95 -21.74
N HIS A 197 -5.04 -12.92 -22.04
CA HIS A 197 -4.53 -11.56 -22.20
C HIS A 197 -4.04 -10.94 -20.88
N TYR A 198 -4.71 -11.22 -19.76
CA TYR A 198 -4.21 -10.83 -18.44
C TYR A 198 -2.89 -11.54 -18.10
N THR A 199 -2.79 -12.86 -18.30
CA THR A 199 -1.55 -13.63 -18.09
C THR A 199 -0.39 -13.08 -18.91
N ALA A 200 -0.59 -12.77 -20.19
CA ALA A 200 0.46 -12.17 -21.02
C ALA A 200 0.91 -10.77 -20.52
N CYS A 201 -0.01 -9.94 -20.05
CA CYS A 201 0.34 -8.69 -19.37
C CYS A 201 1.09 -8.93 -18.05
N MET A 202 0.70 -9.94 -17.27
CA MET A 202 1.38 -10.30 -16.02
C MET A 202 2.82 -10.79 -16.25
N GLU A 203 3.06 -11.65 -17.24
CA GLU A 203 4.41 -12.11 -17.59
C GLU A 203 5.32 -10.91 -17.94
N TRP A 204 4.80 -9.94 -18.69
CA TRP A 204 5.53 -8.71 -19.00
C TRP A 204 5.82 -7.86 -17.75
N TRP A 205 4.83 -7.66 -16.88
CA TRP A 205 5.03 -6.93 -15.62
C TRP A 205 6.04 -7.64 -14.71
N GLY A 206 6.02 -8.97 -14.63
CA GLY A 206 7.01 -9.77 -13.89
C GLY A 206 8.43 -9.57 -14.40
N LYS A 207 8.65 -9.57 -15.73
CA LYS A 207 9.96 -9.21 -16.32
C LYS A 207 10.38 -7.79 -15.93
N LYS A 208 9.45 -6.82 -15.97
CA LYS A 208 9.74 -5.42 -15.59
C LYS A 208 10.06 -5.27 -14.10
N VAL A 209 9.37 -5.99 -13.20
CA VAL A 209 9.69 -6.03 -11.76
C VAL A 209 11.15 -6.46 -11.56
N LEU A 210 11.54 -7.60 -12.13
CA LEU A 210 12.91 -8.10 -12.00
C LEU A 210 13.97 -7.11 -12.52
N ARG A 211 13.67 -6.39 -13.61
CA ARG A 211 14.57 -5.36 -14.14
C ARG A 211 14.66 -4.17 -13.19
N SER A 212 13.55 -3.67 -12.67
CA SER A 212 13.54 -2.55 -11.71
C SER A 212 14.27 -2.88 -10.41
N GLU A 213 14.12 -4.11 -9.88
CA GLU A 213 14.88 -4.60 -8.73
C GLU A 213 16.40 -4.65 -9.01
N ARG A 214 16.82 -5.02 -10.22
CA ARG A 214 18.24 -4.98 -10.62
C ARG A 214 18.76 -3.54 -10.69
N MET A 215 17.98 -2.60 -11.24
CA MET A 215 18.34 -1.17 -11.28
C MET A 215 18.51 -0.60 -9.86
N GLN A 216 17.60 -0.94 -8.96
CA GLN A 216 17.73 -0.61 -7.53
C GLN A 216 18.96 -1.26 -6.88
N SER A 217 19.19 -2.55 -7.15
CA SER A 217 20.34 -3.32 -6.63
C SER A 217 21.68 -2.67 -6.99
N VAL A 218 21.88 -2.26 -8.26
CA VAL A 218 23.15 -1.62 -8.68
C VAL A 218 23.36 -0.24 -8.07
N CYS A 219 22.28 0.51 -7.79
CA CYS A 219 22.36 1.74 -7.00
C CYS A 219 22.71 1.44 -5.54
N ALA A 220 22.05 0.49 -4.89
CA ALA A 220 22.31 0.12 -3.50
C ALA A 220 23.74 -0.41 -3.30
N ALA A 221 24.24 -1.24 -4.22
CA ALA A 221 25.59 -1.79 -4.21
C ALA A 221 26.69 -0.71 -4.28
N THR A 222 26.39 0.47 -4.83
CA THR A 222 27.34 1.58 -5.01
C THR A 222 27.07 2.78 -4.10
N ALA A 223 25.92 2.84 -3.40
CA ALA A 223 25.51 3.99 -2.59
C ALA A 223 26.46 4.34 -1.43
N ASN A 224 27.22 3.34 -0.93
CA ASN A 224 28.18 3.52 0.16
C ASN A 224 29.64 3.73 -0.32
N LEU A 225 29.87 3.89 -1.63
CA LEU A 225 31.21 4.17 -2.14
C LEU A 225 31.68 5.55 -1.66
N PRO A 226 32.98 5.73 -1.30
CA PRO A 226 33.49 7.03 -0.91
C PRO A 226 33.27 8.08 -2.01
N SER A 227 32.39 9.06 -1.77
CA SER A 227 32.15 10.15 -2.72
C SER A 227 33.25 11.21 -2.60
N SER A 228 33.88 11.57 -3.72
CA SER A 228 34.89 12.62 -3.82
C SER A 228 34.33 14.03 -3.65
N THR A 229 33.04 14.25 -3.94
CA THR A 229 32.36 15.54 -3.71
C THR A 229 30.95 15.36 -3.12
N PRO A 230 30.39 16.39 -2.44
CA PRO A 230 29.00 16.37 -1.96
C PRO A 230 27.97 16.22 -3.08
N GLU A 231 28.21 16.81 -4.25
CA GLU A 231 27.33 16.76 -5.42
C GLU A 231 27.21 15.33 -5.95
N MET A 232 28.33 14.60 -6.00
CA MET A 232 28.32 13.20 -6.41
C MET A 232 27.52 12.35 -5.42
N ARG A 233 27.71 12.55 -4.10
CA ARG A 233 26.89 11.85 -3.08
C ARG A 233 25.40 12.13 -3.26
N LYS A 234 25.03 13.40 -3.47
CA LYS A 234 23.63 13.80 -3.69
C LYS A 234 23.03 13.14 -4.94
N ALA A 235 23.81 12.99 -6.01
CA ALA A 235 23.40 12.28 -7.22
C ALA A 235 23.26 10.75 -6.98
N GLU A 236 24.19 10.15 -6.24
CA GLU A 236 24.14 8.72 -5.85
C GLU A 236 22.90 8.42 -4.98
N GLU A 237 22.62 9.26 -3.98
CA GLU A 237 21.41 9.19 -3.15
C GLU A 237 20.11 9.44 -3.94
N ALA A 238 20.15 10.29 -4.97
CA ALA A 238 19.01 10.56 -5.85
C ALA A 238 18.71 9.37 -6.77
N ALA A 239 19.74 8.78 -7.38
CA ALA A 239 19.60 7.59 -8.21
C ALA A 239 19.02 6.41 -7.40
N LEU A 240 19.53 6.17 -6.19
CA LEU A 240 18.96 5.14 -5.31
C LEU A 240 17.47 5.37 -5.02
N ARG A 241 17.09 6.59 -4.63
CA ARG A 241 15.68 6.94 -4.35
C ARG A 241 14.79 6.81 -5.59
N LEU A 242 15.28 7.22 -6.77
CA LEU A 242 14.57 7.09 -8.04
C LEU A 242 14.31 5.61 -8.40
N HIS A 243 15.33 4.75 -8.36
CA HIS A 243 15.17 3.36 -8.77
C HIS A 243 14.43 2.50 -7.73
N THR A 244 14.52 2.81 -6.43
CA THR A 244 13.61 2.26 -5.41
C THR A 244 12.15 2.69 -5.69
N GLY A 245 11.92 3.94 -6.10
CA GLY A 245 10.59 4.41 -6.52
C GLY A 245 10.03 3.65 -7.73
N TRP A 246 10.86 3.39 -8.74
CA TRP A 246 10.49 2.59 -9.91
C TRP A 246 10.24 1.12 -9.58
N ALA A 247 11.00 0.52 -8.66
CA ALA A 247 10.78 -0.83 -8.16
C ALA A 247 9.42 -0.94 -7.45
N LEU A 248 9.15 -0.03 -6.51
CA LEU A 248 7.87 0.07 -5.79
C LEU A 248 6.67 0.18 -6.75
N ASN A 249 6.71 1.14 -7.67
CA ASN A 249 5.62 1.33 -8.63
C ASN A 249 5.40 0.09 -9.51
N THR A 250 6.47 -0.53 -9.99
CA THR A 250 6.34 -1.71 -10.87
C THR A 250 5.78 -2.91 -10.10
N LYS A 251 6.17 -3.10 -8.82
CA LYS A 251 5.59 -4.12 -7.93
C LYS A 251 4.10 -3.88 -7.67
N CYS A 252 3.71 -2.62 -7.40
CA CYS A 252 2.31 -2.25 -7.21
C CYS A 252 1.45 -2.48 -8.46
N MET A 253 1.95 -2.12 -9.65
CA MET A 253 1.29 -2.39 -10.94
C MET A 253 1.15 -3.90 -11.23
N TYR A 254 2.16 -4.69 -10.85
CA TYR A 254 2.12 -6.15 -10.99
C TYR A 254 1.10 -6.80 -10.03
N LEU A 255 1.06 -6.35 -8.78
CA LEU A 255 0.06 -6.76 -7.79
C LEU A 255 -1.36 -6.42 -8.25
N GLN A 256 -1.58 -5.21 -8.74
CA GLN A 256 -2.85 -4.78 -9.35
C GLN A 256 -3.27 -5.70 -10.50
N SER A 257 -2.32 -6.11 -11.35
CA SER A 257 -2.57 -7.02 -12.46
C SER A 257 -2.93 -8.45 -12.00
N ARG A 258 -2.26 -8.97 -10.95
CA ARG A 258 -2.61 -10.25 -10.32
C ARG A 258 -4.02 -10.23 -9.74
N ILE A 259 -4.36 -9.17 -9.01
CA ILE A 259 -5.68 -8.98 -8.40
C ILE A 259 -6.77 -8.97 -9.46
N ALA A 260 -6.61 -8.19 -10.53
CA ALA A 260 -7.59 -8.13 -11.61
C ALA A 260 -7.75 -9.47 -12.38
N LEU A 261 -6.70 -10.30 -12.47
CA LEU A 261 -6.81 -11.66 -13.00
C LEU A 261 -7.57 -12.58 -12.01
N ALA A 262 -7.30 -12.48 -10.71
CA ALA A 262 -8.00 -13.28 -9.70
C ALA A 262 -9.50 -12.95 -9.65
N GLU A 263 -9.86 -11.67 -9.72
CA GLU A 263 -11.26 -11.21 -9.84
C GLU A 263 -11.92 -11.80 -11.09
N LEU A 264 -11.30 -11.70 -12.27
CA LEU A 264 -11.82 -12.28 -13.52
C LEU A 264 -12.05 -13.79 -13.41
N LEU A 265 -11.12 -14.53 -12.80
CA LEU A 265 -11.23 -15.97 -12.64
C LEU A 265 -12.35 -16.36 -11.67
N ILE A 266 -12.50 -15.63 -10.57
CA ILE A 266 -13.60 -15.83 -9.61
C ILE A 266 -14.96 -15.45 -10.24
N ASP A 267 -15.04 -14.33 -10.96
CA ASP A 267 -16.22 -13.87 -11.68
C ASP A 267 -16.71 -14.87 -12.73
N SER A 268 -15.78 -15.58 -13.38
CA SER A 268 -16.10 -16.66 -14.33
C SER A 268 -16.85 -17.83 -13.69
N ARG A 269 -16.74 -17.99 -12.37
CA ARG A 269 -17.39 -19.04 -11.56
C ARG A 269 -18.51 -18.52 -10.65
N ALA A 270 -18.75 -17.21 -10.60
CA ALA A 270 -19.67 -16.56 -9.65
C ALA A 270 -21.07 -17.20 -9.54
N SER A 271 -21.63 -17.68 -10.66
CA SER A 271 -22.94 -18.33 -10.72
C SER A 271 -22.94 -19.82 -10.38
N THR A 272 -21.77 -20.43 -10.25
CA THR A 272 -21.56 -21.86 -9.91
C THR A 272 -20.92 -22.06 -8.53
N LEU A 273 -20.54 -20.99 -7.84
CA LEU A 273 -20.06 -21.07 -6.46
C LEU A 273 -21.22 -21.49 -5.54
N ASP A 274 -20.90 -22.36 -4.59
CA ASP A 274 -21.76 -22.66 -3.45
C ASP A 274 -22.12 -21.38 -2.67
N PRO A 275 -23.34 -21.23 -2.11
CA PRO A 275 -23.75 -20.04 -1.38
C PRO A 275 -22.79 -19.63 -0.26
N ASP A 276 -22.29 -20.57 0.56
CA ASP A 276 -21.40 -20.25 1.68
C ASP A 276 -20.04 -19.73 1.18
N VAL A 277 -19.54 -20.29 0.08
CA VAL A 277 -18.31 -19.85 -0.60
C VAL A 277 -18.51 -18.48 -1.24
N ARG A 278 -19.67 -18.25 -1.85
CA ARG A 278 -20.01 -16.98 -2.50
C ARG A 278 -20.14 -15.85 -1.48
N ASP A 279 -20.82 -16.09 -0.36
CA ASP A 279 -20.98 -15.11 0.72
C ASP A 279 -19.63 -14.79 1.40
N ALA A 280 -18.73 -15.76 1.50
CA ALA A 280 -17.37 -15.54 1.99
C ALA A 280 -16.49 -14.72 1.03
N LEU A 281 -16.64 -14.89 -0.29
CA LEU A 281 -15.83 -14.22 -1.31
C LEU A 281 -16.37 -12.84 -1.73
N MET A 282 -17.69 -12.72 -1.92
CA MET A 282 -18.31 -11.60 -2.64
C MET A 282 -19.03 -10.64 -1.71
N ASP A 283 -18.94 -9.34 -1.99
CA ASP A 283 -19.82 -8.33 -1.42
C ASP A 283 -21.22 -8.39 -2.05
N GLU A 284 -22.15 -7.64 -1.49
CA GLU A 284 -23.53 -7.54 -1.98
C GLU A 284 -23.62 -6.92 -3.39
N SER A 285 -22.57 -6.24 -3.86
CA SER A 285 -22.45 -5.75 -5.24
C SER A 285 -21.91 -6.80 -6.22
N GLY A 286 -21.59 -8.01 -5.74
CA GLY A 286 -21.06 -9.12 -6.52
C GLY A 286 -19.56 -9.03 -6.84
N ARG A 287 -18.81 -8.13 -6.20
CA ARG A 287 -17.34 -8.03 -6.34
C ARG A 287 -16.65 -8.82 -5.24
N VAL A 288 -15.42 -9.27 -5.47
CA VAL A 288 -14.63 -9.98 -4.46
C VAL A 288 -14.20 -9.00 -3.35
N ARG A 289 -14.70 -9.17 -2.12
CA ARG A 289 -14.71 -8.14 -1.04
C ARG A 289 -13.37 -7.42 -0.87
N LEU A 290 -12.32 -8.19 -0.61
CA LEU A 290 -10.99 -7.66 -0.28
C LEU A 290 -10.22 -7.19 -1.52
N LEU A 291 -10.36 -7.89 -2.64
CA LEU A 291 -9.70 -7.56 -3.90
C LEU A 291 -10.21 -6.22 -4.45
N GLY A 292 -11.53 -6.05 -4.50
CA GLY A 292 -12.17 -4.81 -4.94
C GLY A 292 -11.83 -3.63 -4.02
N THR A 293 -11.67 -3.87 -2.71
CA THR A 293 -11.19 -2.87 -1.75
C THR A 293 -9.79 -2.38 -2.10
N PHE A 294 -8.84 -3.28 -2.41
CA PHE A 294 -7.49 -2.86 -2.82
C PHE A 294 -7.52 -1.98 -4.08
N ILE A 295 -8.29 -2.39 -5.10
CA ILE A 295 -8.41 -1.67 -6.38
C ILE A 295 -9.10 -0.30 -6.20
N GLY A 296 -10.13 -0.21 -5.36
CA GLY A 296 -10.92 1.01 -5.16
C GLY A 296 -10.30 2.04 -4.21
N ASP A 297 -9.41 1.62 -3.31
CA ASP A 297 -8.97 2.42 -2.16
C ASP A 297 -7.44 2.55 -2.07
N VAL A 298 -6.73 1.42 -1.92
CA VAL A 298 -5.28 1.39 -1.68
C VAL A 298 -4.49 1.77 -2.93
N PHE A 299 -4.90 1.28 -4.10
CA PHE A 299 -4.21 1.57 -5.35
C PHE A 299 -4.32 3.06 -5.78
N PRO A 300 -5.50 3.73 -5.70
CA PRO A 300 -5.60 5.18 -5.93
C PRO A 300 -4.79 6.04 -4.95
N ALA A 301 -4.65 5.60 -3.70
CA ALA A 301 -3.79 6.25 -2.70
C ALA A 301 -2.32 6.19 -3.13
N PHE A 302 -1.83 5.00 -3.53
CA PHE A 302 -0.50 4.82 -4.07
C PHE A 302 -0.26 5.72 -5.30
N VAL A 303 -1.14 5.68 -6.30
CA VAL A 303 -1.04 6.46 -7.54
C VAL A 303 -0.97 7.97 -7.27
N SER A 304 -1.60 8.49 -6.21
CA SER A 304 -1.52 9.93 -5.87
C SER A 304 -0.10 10.43 -5.57
N THR A 305 0.81 9.52 -5.20
CA THR A 305 2.23 9.81 -4.92
C THR A 305 3.15 9.64 -6.12
N ALA A 306 2.68 8.99 -7.20
CA ALA A 306 3.52 8.52 -8.30
C ALA A 306 4.37 9.63 -8.95
N GLU A 307 3.84 10.84 -9.07
CA GLU A 307 4.57 12.00 -9.61
C GLU A 307 5.86 12.30 -8.82
N ALA A 308 5.78 12.35 -7.49
CA ALA A 308 6.94 12.61 -6.65
C ALA A 308 7.90 11.41 -6.56
N VAL A 309 7.36 10.18 -6.67
CA VAL A 309 8.13 8.94 -6.59
C VAL A 309 8.91 8.65 -7.89
N LEU A 310 8.34 8.97 -9.06
CA LEU A 310 8.88 8.57 -10.37
C LEU A 310 9.47 9.73 -11.17
N ASN A 311 8.82 10.91 -11.14
CA ASN A 311 9.11 12.01 -12.07
C ASN A 311 9.92 13.14 -11.42
N SER A 312 10.27 13.02 -10.14
CA SER A 312 11.07 14.00 -9.39
C SER A 312 12.59 13.89 -9.59
N ASN A 313 13.06 12.98 -10.46
CA ASN A 313 14.46 12.60 -10.62
C ASN A 313 15.13 12.18 -9.29
N GLY A 314 14.37 11.54 -8.41
CA GLY A 314 14.84 11.21 -7.07
C GLY A 314 15.08 12.46 -6.22
N ALA A 315 14.10 13.38 -6.16
CA ALA A 315 14.08 14.42 -5.13
C ALA A 315 13.61 13.83 -3.79
N PRO A 316 14.00 14.39 -2.62
CA PRO A 316 13.51 13.92 -1.34
C PRO A 316 12.00 14.08 -1.22
N LEU A 317 11.32 13.06 -0.70
CA LEU A 317 9.89 13.12 -0.44
C LEU A 317 9.62 14.05 0.76
N ASP A 318 8.60 14.90 0.64
CA ASP A 318 8.13 15.75 1.74
C ASP A 318 7.42 14.93 2.84
N ALA A 319 6.81 15.60 3.81
CA ALA A 319 6.11 14.91 4.91
C ALA A 319 4.82 14.25 4.42
N GLU A 320 4.14 14.88 3.48
CA GLU A 320 2.83 14.49 2.98
C GLU A 320 2.88 13.24 2.10
N HIS A 321 3.84 13.18 1.16
CA HIS A 321 4.07 11.98 0.35
C HIS A 321 4.53 10.80 1.20
N ARG A 322 5.38 11.01 2.21
CA ARG A 322 5.78 9.95 3.16
C ARG A 322 4.61 9.46 3.99
N ALA A 323 3.80 10.36 4.56
CA ALA A 323 2.64 9.98 5.38
C ALA A 323 1.56 9.22 4.61
N VAL A 324 1.42 9.47 3.30
CA VAL A 324 0.57 8.68 2.40
C VAL A 324 1.19 7.32 2.10
N LEU A 325 2.47 7.25 1.75
CA LEU A 325 3.17 5.98 1.51
C LEU A 325 3.16 5.06 2.75
N GLU A 326 3.46 5.59 3.93
CA GLU A 326 3.35 4.87 5.21
C GLU A 326 1.93 4.32 5.41
N GLY A 327 0.90 5.09 5.05
CA GLY A 327 -0.49 4.60 5.03
C GLY A 327 -0.69 3.46 4.02
N VAL A 328 -0.20 3.58 2.78
CA VAL A 328 -0.28 2.51 1.77
C VAL A 328 0.41 1.23 2.24
N MET A 329 1.56 1.33 2.92
CA MET A 329 2.26 0.19 3.53
C MET A 329 1.41 -0.52 4.59
N GLU A 330 0.77 0.22 5.51
CA GLU A 330 -0.15 -0.35 6.50
C GLU A 330 -1.32 -1.07 5.81
N ARG A 331 -1.97 -0.42 4.83
CA ARG A 331 -3.12 -0.96 4.11
C ARG A 331 -2.77 -2.18 3.24
N LEU A 332 -1.58 -2.22 2.64
CA LEU A 332 -1.05 -3.41 1.95
C LEU A 332 -0.88 -4.60 2.92
N SER A 333 -0.38 -4.34 4.13
CA SER A 333 -0.14 -5.35 5.18
C SER A 333 -1.46 -5.91 5.73
N GLU A 334 -2.46 -5.06 5.91
CA GLU A 334 -3.84 -5.44 6.26
C GLU A 334 -4.49 -6.27 5.15
N PHE A 335 -4.40 -5.81 3.89
CA PHE A 335 -4.92 -6.52 2.72
C PHE A 335 -4.31 -7.93 2.60
N ALA A 336 -2.98 -8.06 2.72
CA ALA A 336 -2.29 -9.34 2.70
C ALA A 336 -2.78 -10.29 3.82
N SER A 337 -2.95 -9.75 5.04
CA SER A 337 -3.46 -10.51 6.19
C SER A 337 -4.91 -10.96 5.99
N GLY A 338 -5.77 -10.07 5.48
CA GLY A 338 -7.17 -10.36 5.19
C GLY A 338 -7.33 -11.43 4.11
N VAL A 339 -6.62 -11.29 2.98
CA VAL A 339 -6.66 -12.27 1.88
C VAL A 339 -6.10 -13.62 2.36
N SER A 340 -5.05 -13.65 3.18
CA SER A 340 -4.54 -14.89 3.78
C SER A 340 -5.58 -15.61 4.64
N SER A 341 -6.30 -14.86 5.50
CA SER A 341 -7.39 -15.40 6.32
C SER A 341 -8.57 -15.92 5.47
N MET A 342 -8.92 -15.21 4.40
CA MET A 342 -9.91 -15.62 3.41
C MET A 342 -9.51 -16.93 2.73
N VAL A 343 -8.28 -17.03 2.21
CA VAL A 343 -7.75 -18.25 1.59
C VAL A 343 -7.73 -19.44 2.56
N ALA A 344 -7.34 -19.22 3.83
CA ALA A 344 -7.39 -20.26 4.86
C ALA A 344 -8.83 -20.76 5.11
N THR A 345 -9.81 -19.85 5.09
CA THR A 345 -11.23 -20.20 5.23
C THR A 345 -11.72 -21.02 4.03
N LEU A 346 -11.41 -20.60 2.80
CA LEU A 346 -11.79 -21.31 1.57
C LEU A 346 -11.19 -22.72 1.50
N ARG A 347 -9.94 -22.90 1.94
CA ARG A 347 -9.31 -24.21 2.09
C ARG A 347 -10.05 -25.11 3.07
N ALA A 348 -10.52 -24.56 4.20
CA ALA A 348 -11.24 -25.32 5.23
C ALA A 348 -12.64 -25.77 4.77
N VAL A 349 -13.29 -25.04 3.88
CA VAL A 349 -14.58 -25.41 3.26
C VAL A 349 -14.44 -26.54 2.22
N GLY A 350 -13.20 -26.88 1.80
CA GLY A 350 -12.92 -28.03 0.94
C GLY A 350 -13.14 -27.78 -0.56
N THR A 351 -13.45 -26.55 -0.97
CA THR A 351 -13.81 -26.17 -2.35
C THR A 351 -12.62 -25.79 -3.24
N GLY A 352 -11.44 -26.31 -2.91
CA GLY A 352 -10.16 -25.86 -3.47
C GLY A 352 -9.87 -26.21 -4.94
N ALA A 353 -10.77 -26.90 -5.65
CA ALA A 353 -10.57 -27.31 -7.05
C ALA A 353 -10.95 -26.22 -8.07
N ASP A 354 -11.94 -25.37 -7.77
CA ASP A 354 -12.53 -24.42 -8.73
C ASP A 354 -12.11 -22.95 -8.52
N LEU A 355 -11.35 -22.67 -7.46
CA LEU A 355 -10.90 -21.32 -7.10
C LEU A 355 -9.39 -21.12 -7.39
N PRO A 356 -8.96 -19.91 -7.75
CA PRO A 356 -7.56 -19.61 -8.08
C PRO A 356 -6.69 -19.44 -6.81
N LEU A 357 -6.71 -20.41 -5.90
CA LEU A 357 -6.09 -20.31 -4.56
C LEU A 357 -4.59 -19.98 -4.62
N GLN A 358 -3.83 -20.58 -5.56
CA GLN A 358 -2.42 -20.26 -5.74
C GLN A 358 -2.20 -18.78 -6.11
N LEU A 359 -3.02 -18.23 -7.01
CA LEU A 359 -2.91 -16.82 -7.39
C LEU A 359 -3.27 -15.90 -6.22
N LEU A 360 -4.19 -16.34 -5.33
CA LEU A 360 -4.49 -15.61 -4.09
C LEU A 360 -3.32 -15.67 -3.10
N ASP A 361 -2.60 -16.78 -2.95
CA ASP A 361 -1.35 -16.81 -2.17
C ASP A 361 -0.28 -15.87 -2.81
N GLU A 362 -0.13 -15.89 -4.14
CA GLU A 362 0.77 -14.98 -4.86
C GLU A 362 0.39 -13.49 -4.75
N ILE A 363 -0.88 -13.18 -4.48
CA ILE A 363 -1.37 -11.83 -4.15
C ILE A 363 -1.00 -11.45 -2.72
N VAL A 364 -1.14 -12.38 -1.74
CA VAL A 364 -0.70 -12.16 -0.35
C VAL A 364 0.79 -11.85 -0.30
N GLU A 365 1.62 -12.70 -0.92
CA GLU A 365 3.08 -12.48 -0.97
C GLU A 365 3.43 -11.19 -1.74
N GLY A 366 2.76 -10.93 -2.87
CA GLY A 366 2.95 -9.70 -3.64
C GLY A 366 2.63 -8.43 -2.85
N ALA A 367 1.60 -8.46 -1.99
CA ALA A 367 1.23 -7.36 -1.11
C ALA A 367 2.26 -7.12 0.00
N TRP A 368 2.74 -8.18 0.66
CA TRP A 368 3.83 -8.08 1.64
C TRP A 368 5.12 -7.53 1.03
N VAL A 369 5.53 -8.05 -0.13
CA VAL A 369 6.73 -7.58 -0.84
C VAL A 369 6.59 -6.12 -1.26
N THR A 370 5.40 -5.68 -1.70
CA THR A 370 5.14 -4.27 -2.05
C THR A 370 5.16 -3.38 -0.80
N ALA A 371 4.62 -3.82 0.34
CA ALA A 371 4.69 -3.06 1.60
C ALA A 371 6.14 -2.88 2.07
N ASN A 372 6.96 -3.94 1.99
CA ASN A 372 8.39 -3.86 2.31
C ASN A 372 9.14 -2.89 1.38
N GLU A 373 8.79 -2.85 0.09
CA GLU A 373 9.36 -1.89 -0.86
C GLU A 373 9.02 -0.43 -0.51
N VAL A 374 7.83 -0.18 0.06
CA VAL A 374 7.50 1.15 0.63
C VAL A 374 8.41 1.47 1.81
N MET A 375 8.65 0.52 2.73
CA MET A 375 9.59 0.72 3.84
C MET A 375 10.99 1.07 3.35
N GLN A 376 11.48 0.37 2.32
CA GLN A 376 12.77 0.66 1.71
C GLN A 376 12.81 2.06 1.10
N LEU A 377 11.77 2.48 0.35
CA LEU A 377 11.66 3.83 -0.20
C LEU A 377 11.64 4.93 0.88
N VAL A 378 10.98 4.68 2.02
CA VAL A 378 10.96 5.61 3.17
C VAL A 378 12.33 5.63 3.87
N ALA A 379 12.99 4.48 4.03
CA ALA A 379 14.28 4.35 4.69
C ALA A 379 15.44 5.01 3.93
N VAL A 380 15.38 5.06 2.59
CA VAL A 380 16.38 5.78 1.77
C VAL A 380 16.16 7.29 1.72
N GLN A 381 15.07 7.83 2.27
CA GLN A 381 14.89 9.28 2.38
C GLN A 381 15.93 9.90 3.32
N PRO A 382 16.34 11.16 3.10
CA PRO A 382 17.19 11.86 4.05
C PRO A 382 16.55 11.83 5.44
N LYS A 383 17.25 11.25 6.42
CA LYS A 383 16.89 11.41 7.82
C LYS A 383 16.84 12.90 8.08
N LEU A 384 15.75 13.40 8.66
CA LEU A 384 15.69 14.77 9.13
C LEU A 384 16.79 14.92 10.19
N ALA A 385 17.95 15.46 9.78
CA ALA A 385 18.75 16.21 10.71
C ALA A 385 17.80 17.26 11.29
N ALA A 386 17.73 17.35 12.61
CA ALA A 386 17.22 18.55 13.23
C ALA A 386 18.22 19.66 12.86
N THR A 387 17.97 20.30 11.71
CA THR A 387 18.62 21.56 11.35
C THR A 387 18.11 22.55 12.38
N ILE A 388 18.81 22.61 13.51
CA ILE A 388 18.71 23.71 14.44
C ILE A 388 19.29 24.88 13.66
N GLU A 389 18.44 25.57 12.91
CA GLU A 389 18.71 26.96 12.60
C GLU A 389 18.97 27.66 13.94
N PRO A 390 20.12 28.36 14.09
CA PRO A 390 20.33 29.19 15.26
C PRO A 390 19.12 30.12 15.38
N PRO A 391 18.41 30.16 16.51
CA PRO A 391 17.22 30.99 16.61
C PRO A 391 17.59 32.44 16.32
N ALA A 392 16.71 33.19 15.64
CA ALA A 392 17.02 34.48 15.03
C ALA A 392 17.56 35.59 15.97
N TRP A 393 17.61 35.37 17.29
CA TRP A 393 18.29 36.24 18.24
C TRP A 393 19.83 36.15 18.17
N ALA A 394 20.40 35.10 17.59
CA ALA A 394 21.84 34.97 17.36
C ALA A 394 22.37 35.90 16.24
N ALA A 395 21.51 36.69 15.62
CA ALA A 395 21.84 37.67 14.58
C ALA A 395 21.51 39.11 15.02
N LEU A 396 22.14 39.57 16.11
CA LEU A 396 22.21 40.99 16.46
C LEU A 396 23.67 41.44 16.60
N PRO A 397 24.03 42.65 16.14
CA PRO A 397 25.42 43.05 15.96
C PRO A 397 26.07 43.50 17.27
N GLU A 398 27.19 42.86 17.64
CA GLU A 398 28.09 43.40 18.65
C GLU A 398 28.74 44.70 18.14
N ASN A 399 28.44 45.82 18.80
CA ASN A 399 29.07 47.11 18.55
C ASN A 399 29.74 47.61 19.84
N THR A 400 31.04 47.36 20.01
CA THR A 400 31.90 48.31 20.75
C THR A 400 33.37 48.24 20.34
N ALA A 401 34.05 49.39 20.40
CA ALA A 401 35.50 49.59 20.46
C ALA A 401 36.39 49.35 19.19
N MET A 402 36.38 50.35 18.31
CA MET A 402 37.56 51.22 18.06
C MET A 402 38.96 50.58 17.87
N VAL A 403 39.47 50.56 16.62
CA VAL A 403 40.84 51.02 16.21
C VAL A 403 40.75 51.55 14.77
N ALA A 404 41.57 52.54 14.41
CA ALA A 404 41.55 53.26 13.14
C ALA A 404 42.33 52.55 11.99
N GLU A 405 41.99 52.84 10.73
CA GLU A 405 42.83 53.71 9.87
C GLU A 405 42.18 54.06 8.50
N SER A 406 42.67 55.14 7.90
CA SER A 406 42.39 55.78 6.59
C SER A 406 41.90 54.86 5.42
N SER A 407 41.06 55.29 4.46
CA SER A 407 41.25 56.52 3.65
C SER A 407 40.10 56.88 2.68
N ALA A 408 39.82 58.19 2.55
CA ALA A 408 39.51 58.97 1.33
C ALA A 408 38.43 58.56 0.28
N ALA A 409 37.35 59.37 0.26
CA ALA A 409 36.75 60.04 -0.93
C ALA A 409 35.89 59.17 -1.92
N ARG A 410 34.98 59.72 -2.77
CA ARG A 410 34.72 61.12 -3.18
C ARG A 410 33.31 61.28 -3.84
N ARG A 411 32.69 62.48 -3.69
CA ARG A 411 31.57 63.08 -4.48
C ARG A 411 30.19 62.36 -4.45
N LYS A 412 29.01 62.97 -4.17
CA LYS A 412 28.44 64.35 -4.22
C LYS A 412 27.70 64.71 -5.52
N GLY A 413 26.36 64.85 -5.42
CA GLY A 413 25.45 65.45 -6.42
C GLY A 413 24.05 64.83 -6.28
N LYS A 414 23.00 65.38 -5.64
CA LYS A 414 22.49 66.76 -5.35
C LYS A 414 21.49 67.30 -6.39
N GLY A 415 20.19 67.18 -6.08
CA GLY A 415 19.05 67.91 -6.67
C GLY A 415 17.73 67.33 -6.11
N ARG A 416 16.98 67.94 -5.17
CA ARG A 416 16.09 69.14 -5.28
C ARG A 416 15.13 69.02 -6.49
N ARG A 417 13.81 69.25 -6.43
CA ARG A 417 12.82 69.92 -5.52
C ARG A 417 11.41 69.28 -5.83
N ALA A 418 10.22 69.57 -5.27
CA ALA A 418 9.64 70.14 -4.02
C ALA A 418 8.14 70.43 -4.32
N ALA A 419 7.16 70.59 -3.42
CA ALA A 419 6.95 70.38 -1.97
C ALA A 419 5.46 70.67 -1.64
N ALA A 420 4.94 70.20 -0.48
CA ALA A 420 3.80 70.74 0.32
C ALA A 420 2.40 70.90 -0.37
N ALA A 421 1.24 70.91 0.29
CA ALA A 421 0.80 70.73 1.69
C ALA A 421 -0.57 69.99 1.64
N GLY A 422 -1.27 69.59 2.71
CA GLY A 422 -1.09 69.70 4.16
C GLY A 422 -2.26 69.01 4.90
N GLU A 423 -2.20 68.97 6.23
CA GLU A 423 -3.29 68.88 7.26
C GLU A 423 -4.65 68.20 6.89
N GLY A 424 -5.20 67.25 7.68
CA GLY A 424 -4.77 66.76 8.99
C GLY A 424 -5.63 65.59 9.56
N SER A 425 -5.50 65.35 10.87
CA SER A 425 -6.17 64.33 11.72
C SER A 425 -7.70 64.26 11.56
N SER A 426 -8.43 63.18 11.88
CA SER A 426 -8.10 61.86 12.47
C SER A 426 -9.30 60.90 12.34
N THR A 427 -9.12 59.58 12.20
CA THR A 427 -9.88 58.47 12.86
C THR A 427 -9.57 57.10 12.26
N ALA A 428 -9.75 56.04 13.06
CA ALA A 428 -9.17 54.72 12.82
C ALA A 428 -9.93 53.81 11.82
N ARG A 429 -9.16 53.13 10.95
CA ARG A 429 -9.42 51.75 10.49
C ARG A 429 -8.10 51.10 10.02
N PRO A 430 -7.87 49.79 10.21
CA PRO A 430 -6.64 49.14 9.77
C PRO A 430 -6.68 48.91 8.24
N PRO A 431 -5.57 49.17 7.51
CA PRO A 431 -5.48 48.84 6.09
C PRO A 431 -5.26 47.34 5.88
N GLU A 432 -5.70 46.87 4.72
CA GLU A 432 -5.61 45.47 4.27
C GLU A 432 -4.15 44.98 4.18
N PRO A 433 -3.88 43.68 4.41
CA PRO A 433 -2.56 43.12 4.20
C PRO A 433 -2.20 43.19 2.71
N GLN A 434 -1.27 44.09 2.37
CA GLN A 434 -0.80 44.25 1.00
C GLN A 434 -0.19 42.94 0.49
N VAL A 435 -0.63 42.51 -0.68
CA VAL A 435 -0.09 41.34 -1.38
C VAL A 435 1.38 41.61 -1.72
N ALA A 436 2.27 41.01 -0.94
CA ALA A 436 3.67 40.89 -1.34
C ALA A 436 3.74 40.06 -2.62
N ARG A 437 4.14 40.68 -3.73
CA ARG A 437 4.51 39.94 -4.95
C ARG A 437 5.71 39.05 -4.62
N LEU A 438 5.47 37.74 -4.47
CA LEU A 438 6.52 36.76 -4.66
C LEU A 438 6.81 36.66 -6.16
N ASP A 439 8.08 36.62 -6.52
CA ASP A 439 8.51 36.44 -7.90
C ASP A 439 8.10 35.08 -8.46
N ALA A 440 7.86 35.05 -9.77
CA ALA A 440 7.29 33.91 -10.48
C ALA A 440 8.31 32.78 -10.68
N ALA A 441 8.50 31.95 -9.67
CA ALA A 441 9.16 30.65 -9.77
C ALA A 441 8.32 29.56 -9.09
N THR A 442 7.57 28.80 -9.90
CA THR A 442 6.87 27.56 -9.54
C THR A 442 5.91 27.65 -8.35
N ALA A 443 4.69 28.16 -8.62
CA ALA A 443 3.59 28.08 -7.66
C ALA A 443 3.32 26.61 -7.29
N ARG A 444 3.58 26.24 -6.03
CA ARG A 444 3.13 24.96 -5.46
C ARG A 444 1.60 24.90 -5.50
N THR A 445 1.04 24.10 -6.41
CA THR A 445 -0.32 23.57 -6.27
C THR A 445 -0.34 22.72 -4.99
N GLY A 446 -0.80 23.32 -3.89
CA GLY A 446 -0.84 22.67 -2.59
C GLY A 446 -1.74 21.44 -2.62
N LYS A 447 -1.12 20.27 -2.77
CA LYS A 447 -1.78 18.98 -2.53
C LYS A 447 -2.02 18.86 -1.02
N VAL A 448 -3.20 18.37 -0.64
CA VAL A 448 -3.61 18.16 0.75
C VAL A 448 -3.85 16.66 0.94
N ILE A 449 -3.50 16.14 2.12
CA ILE A 449 -3.87 14.77 2.49
C ILE A 449 -5.38 14.75 2.78
N VAL A 450 -6.10 13.91 2.04
CA VAL A 450 -7.51 13.61 2.24
C VAL A 450 -7.64 12.13 2.59
N LEU A 451 -8.60 11.77 3.44
CA LEU A 451 -8.93 10.38 3.71
C LEU A 451 -10.01 9.92 2.73
N SER A 452 -9.88 8.70 2.22
CA SER A 452 -10.95 8.03 1.50
C SER A 452 -12.13 7.69 2.41
N ASP A 453 -13.20 7.18 1.81
CA ASP A 453 -14.33 6.60 2.55
C ASP A 453 -13.93 5.46 3.49
N LEU A 454 -12.82 4.78 3.20
CA LEU A 454 -12.24 3.71 4.00
C LEU A 454 -11.03 4.15 4.85
N GLY A 455 -10.83 5.46 5.04
CA GLY A 455 -9.77 6.00 5.89
C GLY A 455 -8.36 6.01 5.28
N THR A 456 -8.17 5.45 4.08
CA THR A 456 -6.87 5.46 3.42
C THR A 456 -6.48 6.89 3.01
N LYS A 457 -5.29 7.32 3.45
CA LYS A 457 -4.72 8.62 3.11
C LYS A 457 -4.37 8.69 1.62
N LYS A 458 -4.80 9.76 0.94
CA LYS A 458 -4.49 10.05 -0.47
C LYS A 458 -4.10 11.53 -0.61
N LEU A 459 -3.20 11.85 -1.52
CA LEU A 459 -2.99 13.24 -1.94
C LEU A 459 -4.07 13.67 -2.93
N ALA A 460 -4.77 14.76 -2.62
CA ALA A 460 -5.75 15.39 -3.47
C ALA A 460 -5.36 16.86 -3.73
N THR A 461 -5.78 17.42 -4.86
CA THR A 461 -5.76 18.85 -5.10
C THR A 461 -6.73 19.56 -4.14
N ALA A 462 -6.53 20.86 -3.92
CA ALA A 462 -7.46 21.66 -3.12
C ALA A 462 -8.89 21.70 -3.70
N GLU A 463 -9.04 21.48 -5.01
CA GLU A 463 -10.35 21.40 -5.69
C GLU A 463 -11.02 20.04 -5.44
N GLU A 464 -10.30 18.92 -5.62
CA GLU A 464 -10.79 17.59 -5.26
C GLU A 464 -11.17 17.51 -3.77
N ALA A 465 -10.32 18.05 -2.87
CA ALA A 465 -10.61 18.09 -1.44
C ALA A 465 -11.89 18.88 -1.11
N ARG A 466 -12.11 20.03 -1.80
CA ARG A 466 -13.35 20.81 -1.66
C ARG A 466 -14.56 20.10 -2.25
N ALA A 467 -14.41 19.41 -3.38
CA ALA A 467 -15.48 18.61 -3.97
C ALA A 467 -15.89 17.44 -3.06
N SER A 468 -14.92 16.76 -2.44
CA SER A 468 -15.19 15.70 -1.45
C SER A 468 -15.80 16.23 -0.15
N ALA A 469 -15.43 17.43 0.29
CA ALA A 469 -16.00 18.06 1.50
C ALA A 469 -17.40 18.67 1.26
N SER A 470 -17.64 19.23 0.07
CA SER A 470 -18.95 19.75 -0.35
C SER A 470 -19.89 18.63 -0.79
N THR A 471 -20.25 17.76 0.15
CA THR A 471 -21.57 17.14 0.08
C THR A 471 -22.59 18.24 0.37
N SER A 472 -23.42 18.57 -0.63
CA SER A 472 -24.34 19.71 -0.71
C SER A 472 -25.54 19.63 0.26
N ALA A 473 -25.40 18.93 1.39
CA ALA A 473 -26.44 18.70 2.39
C ALA A 473 -27.20 19.97 2.79
N THR A 474 -26.48 21.06 3.08
CA THR A 474 -27.09 22.36 3.42
C THR A 474 -27.89 22.94 2.25
N GLN A 475 -27.35 22.90 1.03
CA GLN A 475 -28.01 23.42 -0.17
C GLN A 475 -29.24 22.60 -0.56
N HIS A 476 -29.20 21.28 -0.35
CA HIS A 476 -30.36 20.41 -0.57
C HIS A 476 -31.47 20.65 0.46
N LEU A 477 -31.11 20.78 1.75
CA LEU A 477 -32.07 21.15 2.80
C LEU A 477 -32.69 22.54 2.55
N GLU A 478 -31.90 23.52 2.09
CA GLU A 478 -32.39 24.82 1.64
C GLU A 478 -33.35 24.71 0.43
N MET A 479 -33.08 23.80 -0.51
CA MET A 479 -33.96 23.55 -1.66
C MET A 479 -35.36 23.11 -1.21
N TRP A 480 -35.46 22.21 -0.22
CA TRP A 480 -36.73 21.77 0.37
C TRP A 480 -37.46 22.86 1.18
N GLN A 481 -36.74 23.90 1.63
CA GLN A 481 -37.32 25.07 2.30
C GLN A 481 -37.74 26.20 1.34
N ALA A 482 -37.32 26.17 0.06
CA ALA A 482 -37.61 27.21 -0.91
C ALA A 482 -39.14 27.40 -1.16
N PRO A 483 -39.65 28.63 -1.33
CA PRO A 483 -41.09 28.89 -1.44
C PRO A 483 -41.80 28.07 -2.53
N PRO A 484 -43.05 27.61 -2.30
CA PRO A 484 -43.85 26.88 -3.29
C PRO A 484 -43.92 27.61 -4.65
N SER A 485 -43.31 27.03 -5.68
CA SER A 485 -43.38 27.58 -7.04
C SER A 485 -43.29 26.48 -8.10
N ARG A 486 -44.01 26.66 -9.21
CA ARG A 486 -44.02 25.70 -10.33
C ARG A 486 -42.65 25.58 -11.03
N LYS A 487 -41.80 26.61 -10.91
CA LYS A 487 -40.42 26.62 -11.43
C LYS A 487 -39.48 25.74 -10.59
N ALA A 488 -39.61 25.76 -9.27
CA ALA A 488 -38.78 24.94 -8.38
C ALA A 488 -39.20 23.45 -8.37
N LEU A 489 -40.49 23.18 -8.57
CA LEU A 489 -41.07 21.84 -8.46
C LEU A 489 -40.38 20.77 -9.33
N ALA A 490 -39.91 21.12 -10.54
CA ALA A 490 -39.22 20.15 -11.40
C ALA A 490 -37.94 19.60 -10.77
N GLY A 491 -37.07 20.48 -10.23
CA GLY A 491 -35.83 20.07 -9.55
C GLY A 491 -36.11 19.34 -8.23
N LEU A 492 -37.21 19.66 -7.53
CA LEU A 492 -37.63 18.89 -6.35
C LEU A 492 -38.07 17.46 -6.72
N LEU A 493 -38.72 17.26 -7.88
CA LEU A 493 -39.11 15.91 -8.33
C LEU A 493 -37.91 15.10 -8.83
N GLU A 494 -36.94 15.75 -9.49
CA GLU A 494 -35.65 15.15 -9.83
C GLU A 494 -34.88 14.73 -8.56
N ARG A 495 -34.79 15.61 -7.56
CA ARG A 495 -34.13 15.29 -6.28
C ARG A 495 -34.87 14.23 -5.47
N LEU A 496 -36.19 14.15 -5.55
CA LEU A 496 -37.00 13.04 -4.99
C LEU A 496 -36.59 11.69 -5.58
N ASP A 497 -36.36 11.64 -6.91
CA ASP A 497 -35.90 10.41 -7.57
C ASP A 497 -34.45 10.06 -7.19
N GLU A 498 -33.56 11.05 -7.07
CA GLU A 498 -32.20 10.86 -6.55
C GLU A 498 -32.19 10.33 -5.10
N LEU A 499 -33.05 10.85 -4.22
CA LEU A 499 -33.17 10.38 -2.84
C LEU A 499 -33.55 8.89 -2.77
N LEU A 500 -34.40 8.41 -3.70
CA LEU A 500 -34.78 7.01 -3.83
C LEU A 500 -33.67 6.11 -4.40
N GLN A 501 -32.60 6.67 -4.99
CA GLN A 501 -31.41 5.93 -5.44
C GLN A 501 -30.31 5.84 -4.35
N PHE A 502 -30.61 6.16 -3.08
CA PHE A 502 -29.61 6.09 -2.02
C PHE A 502 -29.11 4.67 -1.80
N ASP A 503 -27.81 4.45 -2.08
CA ASP A 503 -27.16 3.15 -1.98
C ASP A 503 -26.88 2.77 -0.51
N LEU A 504 -27.94 2.32 0.16
CA LEU A 504 -27.92 1.77 1.51
C LEU A 504 -27.08 0.48 1.61
N PRO A 505 -27.15 -0.48 0.65
CA PRO A 505 -26.25 -1.64 0.63
C PRO A 505 -24.76 -1.25 0.63
N ALA A 506 -24.34 -0.23 -0.14
CA ALA A 506 -22.95 0.23 -0.08
C ALA A 506 -22.54 0.74 1.30
N GLN A 507 -23.45 1.40 2.05
CA GLN A 507 -23.15 1.81 3.43
C GLN A 507 -23.03 0.60 4.37
N GLN A 508 -23.86 -0.44 4.19
CA GLN A 508 -23.80 -1.68 4.96
C GLN A 508 -22.54 -2.51 4.65
N SER A 509 -22.12 -2.51 3.39
CA SER A 509 -20.86 -3.11 2.94
C SER A 509 -19.66 -2.40 3.58
N ALA A 510 -19.62 -1.07 3.57
CA ALA A 510 -18.56 -0.28 4.25
C ALA A 510 -18.48 -0.58 5.75
N VAL A 511 -19.62 -0.67 6.45
CA VAL A 511 -19.70 -1.08 7.87
C VAL A 511 -19.23 -2.52 8.10
N SER A 512 -19.37 -3.39 7.11
CA SER A 512 -18.90 -4.78 7.17
C SER A 512 -17.39 -4.87 6.94
N GLN A 513 -16.85 -4.08 6.00
CA GLN A 513 -15.40 -3.94 5.76
C GLN A 513 -14.68 -3.34 6.97
N ALA A 514 -15.24 -2.31 7.60
CA ALA A 514 -14.69 -1.66 8.80
C ALA A 514 -14.35 -2.64 9.95
N ARG A 515 -15.04 -3.78 10.05
CA ARG A 515 -14.78 -4.82 11.07
C ARG A 515 -13.47 -5.59 10.89
N GLN A 516 -12.83 -5.46 9.72
CA GLN A 516 -11.60 -6.15 9.34
C GLN A 516 -10.42 -5.18 9.18
N MET A 517 -10.66 -3.88 9.39
CA MET A 517 -9.70 -2.80 9.20
C MET A 517 -9.02 -2.39 10.52
N LYS A 518 -7.99 -1.56 10.40
CA LYS A 518 -7.38 -0.86 11.54
C LYS A 518 -8.44 -0.17 12.43
N PRO A 519 -8.32 -0.22 13.78
CA PRO A 519 -9.30 0.41 14.66
C PRO A 519 -9.56 1.90 14.38
N GLU A 520 -8.55 2.67 14.03
CA GLU A 520 -8.70 4.09 13.64
C GLU A 520 -9.49 4.25 12.33
N ASP A 521 -9.14 3.48 11.29
CA ASP A 521 -9.84 3.52 10.00
C ASP A 521 -11.30 3.10 10.19
N ALA A 522 -11.54 2.02 10.93
CA ALA A 522 -12.86 1.53 11.28
C ALA A 522 -13.71 2.60 11.99
N ASP A 523 -13.12 3.33 12.94
CA ASP A 523 -13.79 4.41 13.66
C ASP A 523 -14.19 5.56 12.72
N HIS A 524 -13.32 5.92 11.76
CA HIS A 524 -13.59 6.89 10.69
C HIS A 524 -14.69 6.43 9.73
N VAL A 525 -14.64 5.19 9.22
CA VAL A 525 -15.69 4.65 8.34
C VAL A 525 -17.04 4.66 9.05
N LEU A 526 -17.07 4.24 10.32
CA LEU A 526 -18.29 4.22 11.11
C LEU A 526 -18.86 5.62 11.30
N ASP A 527 -18.05 6.63 11.63
CA ASP A 527 -18.52 8.02 11.74
C ASP A 527 -18.97 8.62 10.40
N LEU A 528 -18.28 8.29 9.30
CA LEU A 528 -18.67 8.73 7.96
C LEU A 528 -20.02 8.14 7.54
N VAL A 529 -20.22 6.84 7.75
CA VAL A 529 -21.49 6.16 7.46
C VAL A 529 -22.60 6.67 8.38
N ILE A 530 -22.36 6.80 9.69
CA ILE A 530 -23.35 7.38 10.63
C ILE A 530 -23.77 8.77 10.16
N ARG A 531 -22.81 9.63 9.75
CA ARG A 531 -23.09 10.98 9.24
C ARG A 531 -23.90 10.94 7.95
N ARG A 532 -23.52 10.11 6.98
CA ARG A 532 -24.24 9.95 5.71
C ARG A 532 -25.69 9.50 5.91
N LEU A 533 -25.91 8.49 6.75
CA LEU A 533 -27.25 8.02 7.08
C LEU A 533 -28.07 9.10 7.81
N GLN A 534 -27.48 9.87 8.72
CA GLN A 534 -28.16 10.98 9.40
C GLN A 534 -28.52 12.13 8.45
N THR A 535 -27.59 12.54 7.57
CA THR A 535 -27.84 13.55 6.53
C THR A 535 -28.94 13.10 5.58
N GLN A 536 -28.89 11.85 5.11
CA GLN A 536 -29.90 11.29 4.23
C GLN A 536 -31.28 11.23 4.92
N ALA A 537 -31.35 10.78 6.18
CA ALA A 537 -32.60 10.75 6.94
C ALA A 537 -33.21 12.15 7.11
N ALA A 538 -32.39 13.16 7.43
CA ALA A 538 -32.84 14.55 7.54
C ALA A 538 -33.31 15.14 6.20
N GLU A 539 -32.66 14.79 5.08
CA GLU A 539 -33.10 15.24 3.76
C GLU A 539 -34.41 14.56 3.32
N ILE A 540 -34.58 13.26 3.61
CA ILE A 540 -35.84 12.56 3.35
C ILE A 540 -36.99 13.14 4.18
N GLU A 541 -36.77 13.44 5.46
CA GLU A 541 -37.76 14.10 6.32
C GLU A 541 -38.18 15.46 5.75
N ALA A 542 -37.20 16.29 5.36
CA ALA A 542 -37.45 17.58 4.72
C ALA A 542 -38.20 17.45 3.38
N CYS A 543 -37.84 16.47 2.55
CA CYS A 543 -38.51 16.16 1.28
C CYS A 543 -39.99 15.78 1.49
N VAL A 544 -40.25 14.84 2.40
CA VAL A 544 -41.60 14.39 2.74
C VAL A 544 -42.44 15.55 3.27
N ALA A 545 -41.94 16.31 4.25
CA ALA A 545 -42.63 17.48 4.78
C ALA A 545 -42.89 18.54 3.70
N ALA A 546 -41.95 18.72 2.77
CA ALA A 546 -42.06 19.70 1.70
C ALA A 546 -43.11 19.33 0.64
N LEU A 547 -43.27 18.05 0.30
CA LEU A 547 -44.20 17.56 -0.72
C LEU A 547 -45.60 17.25 -0.17
N GLU A 548 -45.73 16.97 1.14
CA GLU A 548 -47.03 16.87 1.82
C GLU A 548 -47.64 18.26 2.15
N GLU A 549 -46.86 19.34 2.05
CA GLU A 549 -47.33 20.72 2.22
C GLU A 549 -48.44 21.07 1.21
N PRO A 550 -49.63 21.55 1.66
CA PRO A 550 -50.80 21.70 0.80
C PRO A 550 -50.60 22.61 -0.43
N ARG A 551 -49.82 23.69 -0.32
CA ARG A 551 -49.59 24.62 -1.45
C ARG A 551 -48.69 23.97 -2.50
N ARG A 552 -47.62 23.26 -2.11
CA ARG A 552 -46.79 22.48 -3.06
C ARG A 552 -47.56 21.33 -3.68
N ARG A 553 -48.35 20.59 -2.90
CA ARG A 553 -49.21 19.51 -3.43
C ARG A 553 -50.21 20.01 -4.48
N GLY A 554 -50.73 21.23 -4.31
CA GLY A 554 -51.58 21.92 -5.28
C GLY A 554 -50.89 22.35 -6.59
N LEU A 555 -49.56 22.26 -6.69
CA LEU A 555 -48.81 22.54 -7.92
C LEU A 555 -48.60 21.30 -8.81
N LEU A 556 -48.85 20.10 -8.29
CA LEU A 556 -48.76 18.84 -9.04
C LEU A 556 -49.87 18.75 -10.08
N THR A 557 -49.56 18.20 -11.26
CA THR A 557 -50.60 17.84 -12.24
C THR A 557 -51.35 16.57 -11.79
N PRO A 558 -52.61 16.34 -12.26
CA PRO A 558 -53.37 15.15 -11.88
C PRO A 558 -52.67 13.81 -12.14
N ALA A 559 -51.80 13.75 -13.17
CA ALA A 559 -51.00 12.56 -13.48
C ALA A 559 -49.82 12.34 -12.50
N GLN A 560 -49.25 13.42 -11.95
CA GLN A 560 -48.13 13.35 -11.00
C GLN A 560 -48.59 13.02 -9.56
N VAL A 561 -49.83 13.33 -9.18
CA VAL A 561 -50.31 13.12 -7.80
C VAL A 561 -50.19 11.66 -7.34
N PRO A 562 -50.59 10.63 -8.12
CA PRO A 562 -50.40 9.23 -7.73
C PRO A 562 -48.92 8.81 -7.67
N GLU A 563 -48.12 9.25 -8.64
CA GLU A 563 -46.69 8.92 -8.73
C GLU A 563 -45.90 9.49 -7.54
N VAL A 564 -46.09 10.77 -7.23
CA VAL A 564 -45.44 11.43 -6.09
C VAL A 564 -45.91 10.84 -4.76
N HIS A 565 -47.18 10.40 -4.67
CA HIS A 565 -47.68 9.73 -3.48
C HIS A 565 -46.99 8.37 -3.25
N ASP A 566 -46.84 7.54 -4.29
CA ASP A 566 -46.10 6.27 -4.21
C ASP A 566 -44.63 6.49 -3.82
N LYS A 567 -43.96 7.47 -4.45
CA LYS A 567 -42.58 7.86 -4.11
C LYS A 567 -42.44 8.33 -2.65
N ILE A 568 -43.39 9.11 -2.11
CA ILE A 568 -43.43 9.51 -0.69
C ILE A 568 -43.59 8.30 0.24
N LEU A 569 -44.43 7.32 -0.10
CA LEU A 569 -44.60 6.11 0.72
C LEU A 569 -43.30 5.29 0.76
N ARG A 570 -42.61 5.12 -0.37
CA ARG A 570 -41.28 4.49 -0.44
C ARG A 570 -40.24 5.26 0.39
N LEU A 571 -40.20 6.59 0.27
CA LEU A 571 -39.34 7.43 1.09
C LEU A 571 -39.59 7.27 2.59
N LYS A 572 -40.85 7.20 3.05
CA LYS A 572 -41.17 7.01 4.47
C LYS A 572 -40.70 5.65 5.03
N ALA A 573 -40.78 4.60 4.23
CA ALA A 573 -40.23 3.29 4.58
C ALA A 573 -38.69 3.36 4.69
N MET A 574 -38.02 3.89 3.66
CA MET A 574 -36.57 4.06 3.62
C MET A 574 -36.05 4.98 4.74
N TRP A 575 -36.76 6.05 5.08
CA TRP A 575 -36.42 6.95 6.19
C TRP A 575 -36.34 6.21 7.53
N SER A 576 -37.36 5.40 7.81
CA SER A 576 -37.44 4.60 9.04
C SER A 576 -36.27 3.62 9.13
N GLU A 577 -35.90 3.00 8.00
CA GLU A 577 -34.77 2.08 7.91
C GLU A 577 -33.42 2.81 8.09
N VAL A 578 -33.16 3.85 7.30
CA VAL A 578 -31.91 4.65 7.34
C VAL A 578 -31.69 5.25 8.74
N GLN A 579 -32.72 5.83 9.34
CA GLN A 579 -32.66 6.39 10.70
C GLN A 579 -32.44 5.30 11.77
N GLY A 580 -33.11 4.15 11.62
CA GLY A 580 -32.91 2.99 12.50
C GLY A 580 -31.49 2.45 12.44
N GLN A 581 -30.91 2.35 11.23
CA GLN A 581 -29.53 1.92 11.01
C GLN A 581 -28.53 2.94 11.57
N ALA A 582 -28.74 4.25 11.35
CA ALA A 582 -27.89 5.30 11.92
C ALA A 582 -27.84 5.22 13.46
N ASN A 583 -29.00 5.08 14.10
CA ASN A 583 -29.11 4.98 15.56
C ASN A 583 -28.48 3.69 16.11
N SER A 584 -28.75 2.55 15.46
CA SER A 584 -28.17 1.25 15.80
C SER A 584 -26.65 1.27 15.67
N LEU A 585 -26.12 1.83 14.57
CA LEU A 585 -24.69 1.92 14.31
C LEU A 585 -23.99 2.83 15.33
N LYS A 586 -24.56 4.01 15.60
CA LYS A 586 -24.05 4.94 16.63
C LYS A 586 -23.99 4.30 18.02
N ALA A 587 -25.02 3.57 18.43
CA ALA A 587 -25.05 2.85 19.70
C ALA A 587 -24.04 1.68 19.74
N ARG A 588 -23.68 1.11 18.59
CA ARG A 588 -22.77 -0.05 18.47
C ARG A 588 -21.32 0.32 18.18
N LYS A 589 -21.02 1.57 17.79
CA LYS A 589 -19.69 2.03 17.31
C LYS A 589 -18.55 1.53 18.19
N ALA A 590 -18.53 1.91 19.47
CA ALA A 590 -17.46 1.54 20.40
C ALA A 590 -17.25 0.03 20.55
N ALA A 591 -18.33 -0.77 20.51
CA ALA A 591 -18.23 -2.23 20.57
C ALA A 591 -17.68 -2.83 19.25
N ILE A 592 -17.99 -2.22 18.11
CA ILE A 592 -17.38 -2.61 16.82
C ILE A 592 -15.89 -2.26 16.82
N THR A 593 -15.51 -1.04 17.20
CA THR A 593 -14.10 -0.62 17.28
C THR A 593 -13.30 -1.47 18.28
N SER A 594 -13.90 -1.86 19.41
CA SER A 594 -13.36 -2.85 20.37
C SER A 594 -13.13 -4.22 19.71
N ASP A 595 -14.14 -4.76 19.00
CA ASP A 595 -14.01 -6.04 18.28
C ASP A 595 -12.95 -5.99 17.16
N CYS A 596 -12.73 -4.83 16.52
CA CYS A 596 -11.59 -4.62 15.62
C CYS A 596 -10.26 -4.73 16.39
N MET A 597 -10.09 -4.04 17.51
CA MET A 597 -8.86 -4.12 18.34
C MET A 597 -8.55 -5.55 18.81
N LYS A 598 -9.57 -6.36 19.10
CA LYS A 598 -9.42 -7.77 19.51
C LYS A 598 -8.96 -8.69 18.38
N THR A 599 -9.27 -8.36 17.12
CA THR A 599 -9.01 -9.20 15.95
C THR A 599 -7.89 -8.67 15.04
N TYR A 600 -7.45 -7.43 15.25
CA TYR A 600 -6.46 -6.76 14.40
C TYR A 600 -5.11 -7.51 14.39
N PRO A 601 -4.55 -7.85 13.20
CA PRO A 601 -3.30 -8.63 13.11
C PRO A 601 -2.06 -7.98 13.74
N PHE A 602 -2.07 -6.65 13.94
CA PHE A 602 -0.93 -5.86 14.40
C PHE A 602 -1.21 -5.21 15.77
N PRO A 603 -1.23 -5.99 16.87
CA PRO A 603 -1.53 -5.46 18.19
C PRO A 603 -0.49 -4.43 18.65
N SER A 604 -0.92 -3.45 19.45
CA SER A 604 -0.10 -2.31 19.91
C SER A 604 -0.37 -1.98 21.38
N GLN A 605 0.52 -1.22 22.02
CA GLN A 605 0.28 -0.73 23.39
C GLN A 605 -1.06 0.01 23.49
N LYS A 606 -1.33 0.94 22.56
CA LYS A 606 -2.56 1.74 22.50
C LYS A 606 -3.82 0.87 22.53
N TYR A 607 -3.87 -0.17 21.70
CA TYR A 607 -5.03 -1.06 21.64
C TYR A 607 -5.17 -1.91 22.91
N LEU A 608 -4.05 -2.38 23.48
CA LEU A 608 -4.07 -3.13 24.74
C LEU A 608 -4.49 -2.25 25.93
N GLU A 609 -4.09 -0.98 25.98
CA GLU A 609 -4.55 0.01 26.96
C GLU A 609 -6.05 0.25 26.84
N GLN A 610 -6.56 0.44 25.62
CA GLN A 610 -7.99 0.64 25.36
C GLN A 610 -8.82 -0.60 25.71
N LEU A 611 -8.38 -1.80 25.32
CA LEU A 611 -9.03 -3.06 25.67
C LEU A 611 -8.99 -3.33 27.18
N HIS A 612 -7.88 -3.02 27.86
CA HIS A 612 -7.77 -3.16 29.32
C HIS A 612 -8.70 -2.18 30.05
N ALA A 613 -8.72 -0.90 29.65
CA ALA A 613 -9.58 0.13 30.22
C ALA A 613 -11.08 -0.16 29.98
N ALA A 614 -11.44 -0.75 28.85
CA ALA A 614 -12.80 -1.22 28.57
C ALA A 614 -13.17 -2.54 29.29
N GLY A 615 -12.23 -3.19 29.98
CA GLY A 615 -12.43 -4.51 30.59
C GLY A 615 -12.66 -5.63 29.57
N GLU A 616 -12.11 -5.49 28.36
CA GLU A 616 -12.27 -6.38 27.20
C GLU A 616 -11.16 -7.45 27.10
N LEU A 617 -10.28 -7.53 28.10
CA LEU A 617 -9.33 -8.63 28.31
C LEU A 617 -9.81 -9.50 29.48
N ASP A 618 -10.17 -10.76 29.20
CA ASP A 618 -10.75 -11.69 30.19
C ASP A 618 -9.70 -12.22 31.17
N SER A 619 -8.52 -12.56 30.65
CA SER A 619 -7.43 -13.10 31.47
C SER A 619 -6.06 -12.76 30.88
N VAL A 620 -5.21 -12.23 31.76
CA VAL A 620 -3.77 -12.18 31.57
C VAL A 620 -3.22 -13.45 32.20
N GLY A 621 -2.69 -14.36 31.38
CA GLY A 621 -2.13 -15.63 31.87
C GLY A 621 -0.88 -15.42 32.74
N PRO A 622 -0.45 -16.44 33.51
CA PRO A 622 0.82 -16.38 34.22
C PRO A 622 1.97 -16.24 33.21
N ALA A 623 3.01 -15.50 33.58
CA ALA A 623 4.22 -15.40 32.79
C ALA A 623 4.99 -16.73 32.81
N GLN A 624 5.43 -17.19 31.64
CA GLN A 624 6.13 -18.47 31.46
C GLN A 624 7.49 -18.23 30.80
N ALA A 625 8.56 -18.72 31.44
CA ALA A 625 9.91 -18.63 30.86
C ALA A 625 10.08 -19.66 29.72
N LEU A 626 10.42 -19.20 28.52
CA LEU A 626 10.51 -20.06 27.33
C LEU A 626 11.74 -20.99 27.29
N LYS A 627 12.71 -20.81 28.21
CA LYS A 627 13.93 -21.62 28.30
C LYS A 627 14.23 -22.10 29.74
N GLY A 628 13.17 -22.33 30.52
CA GLY A 628 13.28 -22.65 31.95
C GLY A 628 13.57 -21.43 32.83
N GLU A 629 13.53 -21.62 34.14
CA GLU A 629 13.78 -20.57 35.13
C GLU A 629 15.10 -20.80 35.90
N PRO A 630 15.83 -19.73 36.25
CA PRO A 630 15.61 -18.34 35.86
C PRO A 630 15.91 -18.09 34.36
N GLY A 631 15.07 -17.28 33.71
CA GLY A 631 15.06 -17.07 32.25
C GLY A 631 15.25 -15.61 31.84
N LYS A 632 15.66 -15.38 30.58
CA LYS A 632 15.75 -14.04 29.96
C LYS A 632 14.59 -13.70 29.01
N LEU A 633 13.68 -14.64 28.77
CA LEU A 633 12.58 -14.50 27.81
C LEU A 633 11.33 -15.18 28.34
N PHE A 634 10.27 -14.39 28.48
CA PHE A 634 8.98 -14.81 29.00
C PHE A 634 7.88 -14.56 27.99
N GLU A 635 6.89 -15.44 27.99
CA GLU A 635 5.66 -15.31 27.22
C GLU A 635 4.45 -15.26 28.16
N ILE A 636 3.50 -14.38 27.87
CA ILE A 636 2.24 -14.19 28.59
C ILE A 636 1.10 -14.24 27.57
N LYS A 637 0.10 -15.09 27.82
CA LYS A 637 -1.14 -15.13 27.03
C LYS A 637 -2.04 -13.97 27.44
N LEU A 638 -2.45 -13.15 26.49
CA LEU A 638 -3.50 -12.15 26.65
C LEU A 638 -4.75 -12.66 25.91
N GLN A 639 -5.81 -13.03 26.65
CA GLN A 639 -7.06 -13.49 26.04
C GLN A 639 -8.09 -12.34 26.03
N PRO A 640 -8.48 -11.83 24.86
CA PRO A 640 -9.60 -10.90 24.78
C PRO A 640 -10.92 -11.63 24.98
N LYS A 641 -11.93 -10.87 25.44
CA LYS A 641 -13.32 -11.30 25.55
C LYS A 641 -13.89 -11.76 24.21
N ALA A 642 -14.94 -12.57 24.28
CA ALA A 642 -15.75 -12.91 23.11
C ALA A 642 -16.11 -11.66 22.29
N LEU A 643 -16.10 -11.81 20.97
CA LEU A 643 -16.65 -10.82 20.06
C LEU A 643 -18.17 -10.73 20.25
N ARG A 644 -18.81 -9.67 19.74
CA ARG A 644 -20.28 -9.56 19.73
C ARG A 644 -21.02 -10.73 19.07
N THR A 645 -20.34 -11.49 18.21
CA THR A 645 -20.88 -12.70 17.56
C THR A 645 -20.88 -13.93 18.48
N GLY A 646 -20.33 -13.83 19.68
CA GLY A 646 -20.05 -14.97 20.58
C GLY A 646 -18.76 -15.73 20.22
N ALA A 647 -18.14 -15.43 19.07
CA ALA A 647 -16.87 -16.04 18.69
C ALA A 647 -15.73 -15.58 19.62
N MET A 648 -14.90 -16.52 20.07
CA MET A 648 -13.70 -16.19 20.84
C MET A 648 -12.59 -15.70 19.91
N PRO A 649 -12.05 -14.47 20.10
CA PRO A 649 -10.90 -14.02 19.33
C PRO A 649 -9.66 -14.83 19.70
N ARG A 650 -8.74 -14.94 18.74
CA ARG A 650 -7.44 -15.57 18.96
C ARG A 650 -6.63 -14.73 19.97
N PRO A 651 -5.83 -15.37 20.85
CA PRO A 651 -5.11 -14.65 21.89
C PRO A 651 -3.95 -13.81 21.34
N MET A 652 -3.63 -12.73 22.02
CA MET A 652 -2.38 -12.01 21.81
C MET A 652 -1.30 -12.57 22.74
N TRP A 653 -0.04 -12.42 22.34
CA TRP A 653 1.12 -12.95 23.08
C TRP A 653 2.09 -11.84 23.42
N LEU A 654 2.25 -11.58 24.71
CA LEU A 654 3.20 -10.61 25.26
C LEU A 654 4.55 -11.31 25.47
N HIS A 655 5.58 -10.80 24.82
CA HIS A 655 6.96 -11.25 24.95
C HIS A 655 7.79 -10.22 25.73
N ILE A 656 8.38 -10.68 26.84
CA ILE A 656 9.23 -9.88 27.72
C ILE A 656 10.66 -10.43 27.66
N HIS A 657 11.61 -9.58 27.30
CA HIS A 657 13.04 -9.86 27.33
C HIS A 657 13.69 -9.06 28.48
N THR A 658 14.47 -9.72 29.32
CA THR A 658 15.22 -9.09 30.42
C THR A 658 16.73 -9.14 30.15
N GLU A 659 17.45 -8.14 30.66
CA GLU A 659 18.90 -8.04 30.54
C GLU A 659 19.62 -9.20 31.25
N GLN A 660 19.09 -9.66 32.38
CA GLN A 660 19.61 -10.79 33.16
C GLN A 660 18.56 -11.88 33.40
N PRO A 661 18.96 -13.12 33.73
CA PRO A 661 18.01 -14.19 34.01
C PRO A 661 17.28 -13.92 35.32
N VAL A 662 15.95 -13.98 35.31
CA VAL A 662 15.07 -13.75 36.47
C VAL A 662 14.04 -14.87 36.61
N TYR A 663 13.30 -14.90 37.72
CA TYR A 663 12.10 -15.72 37.85
C TYR A 663 10.86 -14.93 37.38
N ALA A 664 9.85 -15.61 36.82
CA ALA A 664 8.63 -14.97 36.34
C ALA A 664 7.90 -14.16 37.42
N SER A 665 7.99 -14.59 38.68
CA SER A 665 7.46 -13.88 39.85
C SER A 665 8.10 -12.51 40.10
N GLN A 666 9.31 -12.27 39.60
CA GLN A 666 10.05 -11.01 39.78
C GLN A 666 9.69 -9.95 38.72
N LEU A 667 9.10 -10.34 37.58
CA LEU A 667 8.86 -9.45 36.43
C LEU A 667 8.02 -8.22 36.78
N ALA A 668 7.04 -8.35 37.68
CA ALA A 668 6.20 -7.24 38.12
C ALA A 668 6.96 -6.19 38.97
N THR A 669 8.14 -6.54 39.50
CA THR A 669 8.94 -5.71 40.40
C THR A 669 10.21 -5.11 39.78
N LEU A 670 10.56 -5.50 38.54
CA LEU A 670 11.76 -5.02 37.86
C LEU A 670 11.68 -3.53 37.49
N GLY A 671 12.80 -2.81 37.61
CA GLY A 671 12.95 -1.44 37.09
C GLY A 671 13.06 -1.42 35.56
N ASP A 672 12.72 -0.29 34.93
CA ASP A 672 12.67 -0.17 33.45
C ASP A 672 13.97 -0.57 32.75
N ARG A 673 15.13 -0.34 33.40
CA ARG A 673 16.46 -0.66 32.86
C ARG A 673 16.79 -2.16 32.85
N GLU A 674 16.00 -3.00 33.50
CA GLU A 674 16.20 -4.45 33.54
C GLU A 674 15.49 -5.16 32.38
N PHE A 675 14.66 -4.44 31.62
CA PHE A 675 13.97 -4.91 30.43
C PHE A 675 14.77 -4.55 29.17
N ALA A 676 15.24 -5.58 28.45
CA ALA A 676 15.91 -5.40 27.16
C ALA A 676 14.90 -5.04 26.05
N ALA A 677 13.72 -5.66 26.07
CA ALA A 677 12.62 -5.36 25.15
C ALA A 677 11.29 -5.92 25.65
N CYS A 678 10.19 -5.20 25.42
CA CYS A 678 8.83 -5.71 25.57
C CYS A 678 8.06 -5.51 24.26
N HIS A 679 7.34 -6.54 23.81
CA HIS A 679 6.48 -6.44 22.64
C HIS A 679 5.29 -7.40 22.68
N VAL A 680 4.24 -7.10 21.92
CA VAL A 680 3.10 -7.99 21.68
C VAL A 680 3.10 -8.50 20.24
N LYS A 681 2.63 -9.74 20.06
CA LYS A 681 2.33 -10.37 18.76
C LYS A 681 0.90 -10.91 18.75
N SER A 682 0.36 -11.09 17.54
CA SER A 682 -0.86 -11.87 17.31
C SER A 682 -0.62 -13.37 17.53
N ASN A 683 -1.68 -14.18 17.53
CA ASN A 683 -1.56 -15.64 17.66
C ASN A 683 -0.83 -16.26 16.46
N GLU A 684 -1.07 -15.70 15.28
CA GLU A 684 -0.52 -16.11 13.99
C GLU A 684 1.00 -15.97 13.98
N GLN A 685 1.52 -14.96 14.67
CA GLN A 685 2.95 -14.65 14.76
C GLN A 685 3.61 -15.19 16.04
N ARG A 686 2.87 -15.99 16.85
CA ARG A 686 3.43 -16.66 18.02
C ARG A 686 4.51 -17.65 17.60
N GLY A 687 5.64 -17.65 18.31
CA GLY A 687 6.78 -18.51 17.99
C GLY A 687 7.62 -18.04 16.79
N TYR A 688 7.11 -17.15 15.93
CA TYR A 688 7.92 -16.53 14.88
C TYR A 688 9.04 -15.71 15.54
N ASN A 689 10.26 -16.04 15.18
CA ASN A 689 11.50 -15.50 15.73
C ASN A 689 12.55 -15.39 14.62
N GLN A 690 13.79 -14.99 14.93
CA GLN A 690 14.83 -14.84 13.92
C GLN A 690 15.13 -16.15 13.18
N HIS A 691 15.07 -17.32 13.82
CA HIS A 691 15.25 -18.60 13.13
C HIS A 691 14.09 -18.91 12.17
N TRP A 692 12.86 -18.53 12.51
CA TRP A 692 11.73 -18.63 11.59
C TRP A 692 11.88 -17.67 10.40
N GLN A 693 12.30 -16.42 10.63
CA GLN A 693 12.62 -15.48 9.55
C GLN A 693 13.78 -15.99 8.68
N ASN A 694 14.81 -16.59 9.28
CA ASN A 694 15.93 -17.17 8.55
C ASN A 694 15.53 -18.45 7.79
N ALA A 695 14.61 -19.25 8.31
CA ALA A 695 14.06 -20.41 7.60
C ALA A 695 13.18 -19.98 6.43
N ARG A 696 12.33 -18.96 6.63
CA ARG A 696 11.59 -18.30 5.55
C ARG A 696 12.52 -17.68 4.51
N ALA A 697 13.60 -17.02 4.92
CA ALA A 697 14.66 -16.53 4.03
C ALA A 697 15.39 -17.65 3.28
N ALA A 698 15.58 -18.82 3.89
CA ALA A 698 16.16 -20.01 3.23
C ALA A 698 15.19 -20.69 2.26
N GLU A 699 13.88 -20.56 2.49
CA GLU A 699 12.80 -20.81 1.52
C GLU A 699 12.60 -19.60 0.57
N GLY A 700 13.42 -18.57 0.73
CA GLY A 700 13.50 -17.39 -0.13
C GLY A 700 12.57 -16.20 0.23
N HIS A 701 11.65 -16.39 1.17
CA HIS A 701 10.85 -15.31 1.75
C HIS A 701 11.70 -14.45 2.71
N GLU A 702 12.72 -13.75 2.16
CA GLU A 702 13.75 -13.03 2.94
C GLU A 702 13.20 -11.83 3.73
N ASN A 703 12.09 -11.23 3.26
CA ASN A 703 11.53 -9.98 3.78
C ASN A 703 10.25 -10.17 4.63
N VAL A 704 10.06 -11.33 5.27
CA VAL A 704 8.89 -11.53 6.14
C VAL A 704 9.07 -10.79 7.46
N VAL A 705 8.48 -9.59 7.54
CA VAL A 705 8.44 -8.76 8.74
C VAL A 705 7.51 -9.39 9.78
N ILE A 706 8.08 -9.87 10.89
CA ILE A 706 7.28 -10.18 12.08
C ILE A 706 6.92 -8.86 12.75
N HIS A 707 5.62 -8.56 12.86
CA HIS A 707 5.18 -7.42 13.66
C HIS A 707 5.49 -7.64 15.14
N ARG A 708 6.01 -6.61 15.77
CA ARG A 708 6.39 -6.60 17.19
C ARG A 708 5.89 -5.30 17.78
N GLY A 709 4.63 -5.28 18.21
CA GLY A 709 4.02 -4.11 18.80
C GLY A 709 4.78 -3.71 20.06
N LYS A 710 5.67 -2.71 19.95
CA LYS A 710 6.56 -2.31 21.05
C LYS A 710 5.73 -1.84 22.23
N LEU A 711 6.07 -2.35 23.41
CA LEU A 711 5.45 -1.96 24.67
C LEU A 711 6.50 -1.32 25.58
N THR A 712 6.05 -0.39 26.41
CA THR A 712 6.85 0.15 27.52
C THR A 712 6.96 -0.88 28.65
N PRO A 713 8.10 -0.95 29.36
CA PRO A 713 8.24 -1.77 30.57
C PRO A 713 7.17 -1.47 31.63
N GLY A 714 6.84 -0.18 31.82
CA GLY A 714 5.76 0.26 32.72
C GLY A 714 4.40 -0.35 32.39
N PHE A 715 3.99 -0.35 31.12
CA PHE A 715 2.74 -0.99 30.71
C PHE A 715 2.77 -2.51 30.93
N CYS A 716 3.90 -3.17 30.69
CA CYS A 716 4.04 -4.61 30.93
C CYS A 716 3.93 -4.96 32.42
N ARG A 717 4.51 -4.16 33.32
CA ARG A 717 4.31 -4.31 34.77
C ARG A 717 2.86 -4.08 35.19
N SER A 718 2.15 -3.15 34.55
CA SER A 718 0.72 -2.91 34.79
C SER A 718 -0.12 -4.16 34.48
N LEU A 719 0.10 -4.79 33.31
CA LEU A 719 -0.57 -6.04 32.94
C LEU A 719 -0.23 -7.19 33.92
N LEU A 720 1.04 -7.34 34.28
CA LEU A 720 1.51 -8.34 35.26
C LEU A 720 0.91 -8.12 36.66
N SER A 721 0.76 -6.87 37.09
CA SER A 721 0.16 -6.54 38.39
C SER A 721 -1.33 -6.89 38.42
N THR A 722 -2.03 -6.65 37.31
CA THR A 722 -3.42 -7.09 37.13
C THR A 722 -3.54 -8.61 37.20
N ALA A 723 -2.63 -9.36 36.53
CA ALA A 723 -2.57 -10.82 36.59
C ALA A 723 -2.30 -11.36 38.01
N ALA A 724 -1.56 -10.60 38.82
CA ALA A 724 -1.28 -10.91 40.23
C ALA A 724 -2.37 -10.42 41.20
N GLY A 725 -3.54 -9.98 40.71
CA GLY A 725 -4.67 -9.54 41.54
C GLY A 725 -4.50 -8.18 42.22
N ARG A 726 -3.54 -7.35 41.79
CA ARG A 726 -3.37 -5.97 42.28
C ARG A 726 -4.13 -4.99 41.38
N ALA A 727 -4.76 -3.99 42.00
CA ALA A 727 -5.49 -2.96 41.29
C ALA A 727 -4.56 -2.11 40.41
N TRP A 728 -5.08 -1.70 39.24
CA TRP A 728 -4.37 -0.85 38.29
C TRP A 728 -4.12 0.54 38.87
N GLN A 729 -2.92 1.09 38.60
CA GLN A 729 -2.63 2.51 38.75
C GLN A 729 -2.30 3.07 37.37
N PRO A 730 -3.01 4.11 36.89
CA PRO A 730 -2.59 4.83 35.70
C PRO A 730 -1.18 5.37 35.89
N LEU A 731 -0.33 5.24 34.88
CA LEU A 731 0.86 6.07 34.80
C LEU A 731 0.39 7.52 34.61
N PRO A 732 0.83 8.47 35.44
CA PRO A 732 0.48 9.87 35.25
C PRO A 732 1.07 10.36 33.92
N ASP A 733 0.26 11.13 33.20
CA ASP A 733 0.67 11.86 32.01
C ASP A 733 1.94 12.70 32.30
N PRO A 734 2.99 12.65 31.46
CA PRO A 734 4.23 13.39 31.70
C PRO A 734 4.03 14.92 31.82
N GLU A 735 2.98 15.49 31.22
CA GLU A 735 2.62 16.89 31.43
C GLU A 735 2.05 17.13 32.84
N HIS A 736 1.24 16.19 33.35
CA HIS A 736 0.76 16.20 34.74
C HIS A 736 1.88 16.04 35.76
N VAL A 737 2.87 15.15 35.53
CA VAL A 737 4.02 14.99 36.45
C VAL A 737 4.81 16.30 36.54
N SER A 738 5.02 16.98 35.41
CA SER A 738 5.71 18.27 35.36
C SER A 738 4.95 19.36 36.13
N ALA A 739 3.63 19.44 35.96
CA ALA A 739 2.77 20.38 36.69
C ALA A 739 2.68 20.07 38.20
N GLN A 740 2.78 18.80 38.58
CA GLN A 740 2.68 18.35 39.98
C GLN A 740 4.01 18.52 40.73
N MET A 741 5.16 18.29 40.07
CA MET A 741 6.49 18.61 40.64
C MET A 741 6.69 20.11 40.79
N ALA A 742 6.28 20.92 39.80
CA ALA A 742 6.27 22.38 39.92
C ALA A 742 5.38 22.91 41.08
N ARG A 743 4.35 22.17 41.50
CA ARG A 743 3.53 22.47 42.69
C ARG A 743 4.09 21.94 44.01
N LEU A 744 5.00 20.97 43.96
CA LEU A 744 5.64 20.37 45.13
C LEU A 744 7.04 20.92 45.42
N GLY A 745 7.61 21.72 44.50
CA GLY A 745 8.92 22.36 44.68
C GLY A 745 10.09 21.39 44.56
N ILE A 746 9.97 20.40 43.66
CA ILE A 746 11.03 19.42 43.31
C ILE A 746 11.43 19.64 41.85
#